data_AF-A0AAQ3QT45-F1
#
_entry.id   AF-A0AAQ3QT45-F1
#
_cell.length_a   1.000
_cell.length_b   1.000
_cell.length_c   1.000
_cell.angle_alpha   90.00
_cell.angle_beta   90.00
_cell.angle_gamma   90.00
#
_symmetry.space_group_name_H-M   'P 1'
#
loop_
_entity.id
_entity.type
_entity.pdbx_description
1 polymer ?
#
loop_
_entity_poly.entity_id
_entity_poly.type
_entity_poly.pdbx_seq_one_letter_code
_entity_poly.pdbx_strand_id
1 'polypeptide(L)'
;MHLTRITTLLILMAAPLIAANKMTLVPAGNFGVKVTKLETGVYELETTDEDPQVVFEAKTINKTNTVLSFDYFCPDGVGWVEVFYKSNKSQQWSSTRKIEAGRMPKAETWQPFSADLHTLSKGKWTNKDRLLRIDFGRDAGTKIQLRNVRLRPPTVEEAAGAEALARKRQEKLEIAQLVDDYLAAEYPWGDIESVLVGPDTVAITGKIAENVEPPRHLIEYAPHENPWEPNSGTILEDEMLDHEFSIVLPRFVEGRDRIAQRWALAAPRGETQNRFTPAVWATDVNAAAERNMPRLRPINKKGIGGMENKKGIFSQDVTDLGISAGTINLDISGLFNLPKGEPTISFEHQGRTWDFNKATVQNWDNTIRLMSDHDIVVSAILLIGPKQTPLLHPDYIDAGIYSIANFTIEEGTDAYRAAVAFLAERYSRPDKKYGWVTHWIVFNEVDFGWVWTNMGEQPEAIYFDTYQKALRLTWLETRRFNPTSEVFISLTHHWDYGPADSFRSYPPRSLLDRLATYSSQEGDYQWGVAYHPYPQRLFYPRTWEDRSPTASFDTPYITPQNIEVLDSYLNQPEFLYDGSPRTVLLSEQGFHTPDYDDASMQDKAAAIAYTWAKIMPLESVESFHYHRWVDHPKEGGLKLGLRTLPSPGKPYGERKEPAFSVFAALETDEQEETLESILDYIGISDWSDVLISTDSITKENTNNVLSN
;
A
#
# COMPACT_ATOMS: atom_id res chain seq x y z
N MET A 1 32.66 -13.32 -40.68
CA MET A 1 34.09 -13.66 -40.85
C MET A 1 34.88 -12.36 -40.75
N HIS A 2 36.00 -12.38 -40.02
CA HIS A 2 36.95 -11.29 -39.71
C HIS A 2 36.60 -10.29 -38.59
N LEU A 3 37.10 -10.71 -37.40
CA LEU A 3 37.59 -9.92 -36.27
C LEU A 3 38.29 -8.61 -36.69
N THR A 4 38.04 -7.54 -35.94
CA THR A 4 39.04 -6.52 -35.67
C THR A 4 38.99 -6.17 -34.19
N ARG A 5 40.07 -6.50 -33.48
CA ARG A 5 40.29 -6.26 -32.05
C ARG A 5 40.39 -4.75 -31.81
N ILE A 6 39.50 -4.19 -31.00
CA ILE A 6 39.68 -2.87 -30.39
C ILE A 6 40.36 -3.10 -29.04
N THR A 7 41.67 -2.90 -29.03
CA THR A 7 42.49 -2.87 -27.82
C THR A 7 42.20 -1.54 -27.12
N THR A 8 41.33 -1.56 -26.10
CA THR A 8 41.11 -0.38 -25.24
C THR A 8 42.31 -0.26 -24.30
N LEU A 9 43.17 0.70 -24.60
CA LEU A 9 44.32 1.07 -23.78
C LEU A 9 43.80 1.72 -22.49
N LEU A 10 43.89 1.00 -21.37
CA LEU A 10 43.60 1.51 -20.03
C LEU A 10 44.65 2.57 -19.68
N ILE A 11 44.31 3.85 -19.84
CA ILE A 11 45.12 4.96 -19.30
C ILE A 11 44.87 4.98 -17.80
N LEU A 12 45.82 4.42 -17.03
CA LEU A 12 45.92 4.63 -15.58
C LEU A 12 46.24 6.11 -15.33
N MET A 13 45.21 6.95 -15.18
CA MET A 13 45.39 8.24 -14.51
C MET A 13 45.50 7.97 -13.01
N ALA A 14 46.72 8.04 -12.49
CA ALA A 14 47.00 8.02 -11.07
C ALA A 14 46.44 9.30 -10.42
N ALA A 15 45.20 9.23 -9.93
CA ALA A 15 44.68 10.20 -8.97
C ALA A 15 45.50 10.12 -7.67
N PRO A 16 45.70 11.23 -6.93
CA PRO A 16 46.46 11.19 -5.69
C PRO A 16 45.77 10.27 -4.68
N LEU A 17 46.50 9.30 -4.13
CA LEU A 17 46.04 8.48 -3.00
C LEU A 17 45.81 9.38 -1.78
N ILE A 18 44.59 9.89 -1.61
CA ILE A 18 44.11 10.29 -0.29
C ILE A 18 43.94 8.99 0.50
N ALA A 19 44.74 8.82 1.57
CA ALA A 19 44.84 7.57 2.30
C ALA A 19 43.47 7.03 2.74
N ALA A 20 43.13 5.82 2.30
CA ALA A 20 41.94 5.12 2.77
C ALA A 20 42.07 4.78 4.27
N ASN A 21 41.01 5.00 5.04
CA ASN A 21 40.98 4.72 6.47
C ASN A 21 40.68 3.24 6.70
N LYS A 22 41.72 2.44 6.89
CA LYS A 22 41.59 1.00 7.22
C LYS A 22 40.80 0.82 8.51
N MET A 23 39.85 -0.10 8.50
CA MET A 23 39.05 -0.44 9.68
C MET A 23 39.61 -1.66 10.39
N THR A 24 39.41 -1.73 11.70
CA THR A 24 39.87 -2.82 12.55
C THR A 24 38.66 -3.60 13.07
N LEU A 25 38.70 -4.92 12.97
CA LEU A 25 37.67 -5.80 13.52
C LEU A 25 37.63 -5.66 15.06
N VAL A 26 36.43 -5.63 15.63
CA VAL A 26 36.19 -5.55 17.08
C VAL A 26 35.62 -6.89 17.56
N PRO A 27 36.45 -7.80 18.13
CA PRO A 27 36.01 -9.17 18.43
C PRO A 27 34.83 -9.26 19.41
N ALA A 28 34.78 -8.37 20.41
CA ALA A 28 33.75 -8.35 21.43
C ALA A 28 32.36 -7.87 20.94
N GLY A 29 32.24 -7.46 19.67
CA GLY A 29 30.99 -6.97 19.08
C GLY A 29 30.36 -7.94 18.07
N ASN A 30 30.96 -9.11 17.83
CA ASN A 30 30.49 -10.06 16.84
C ASN A 30 29.49 -11.04 17.47
N PHE A 31 28.43 -11.37 16.74
CA PHE A 31 27.37 -12.29 17.17
C PHE A 31 26.85 -13.05 15.96
N GLY A 32 26.39 -14.28 16.15
CA GLY A 32 25.88 -15.10 15.05
C GLY A 32 26.93 -15.46 13.98
N VAL A 33 28.21 -15.31 14.28
CA VAL A 33 29.30 -15.50 13.33
C VAL A 33 30.57 -16.01 13.99
N LYS A 34 31.17 -17.02 13.39
CA LYS A 34 32.51 -17.49 13.73
C LYS A 34 33.53 -16.81 12.83
N VAL A 35 34.45 -16.08 13.44
CA VAL A 35 35.48 -15.31 12.70
C VAL A 35 36.85 -15.98 12.80
N THR A 36 37.39 -16.39 11.66
CA THR A 36 38.73 -16.97 11.54
C THR A 36 39.64 -16.00 10.79
N LYS A 37 40.78 -15.65 11.38
CA LYS A 37 41.80 -14.86 10.67
C LYS A 37 42.66 -15.81 9.85
N LEU A 38 42.50 -15.80 8.53
CA LEU A 38 43.29 -16.64 7.62
C LEU A 38 44.71 -16.09 7.48
N GLU A 39 44.82 -14.80 7.19
CA GLU A 39 46.07 -14.11 6.93
C GLU A 39 46.01 -12.65 7.42
N THR A 40 47.08 -11.88 7.24
CA THR A 40 47.10 -10.47 7.64
C THR A 40 46.10 -9.65 6.81
N GLY A 41 44.97 -9.31 7.43
CA GLY A 41 43.94 -8.47 6.79
C GLY A 41 42.91 -9.24 5.97
N VAL A 42 42.92 -10.58 6.03
CA VAL A 42 41.92 -11.47 5.45
C VAL A 42 41.20 -12.20 6.59
N TYR A 43 39.88 -12.10 6.61
CA TYR A 43 39.01 -12.75 7.58
C TYR A 43 38.07 -13.70 6.85
N GLU A 44 37.85 -14.87 7.42
CA GLU A 44 36.76 -15.77 7.04
C GLU A 44 35.69 -15.69 8.12
N LEU A 45 34.46 -15.53 7.67
CA LEU A 45 33.25 -15.48 8.48
C LEU A 45 32.41 -16.70 8.10
N GLU A 46 32.00 -17.46 9.11
CA GLU A 46 31.02 -18.54 8.98
C GLU A 46 29.80 -18.15 9.80
N THR A 47 28.67 -17.87 9.15
CA THR A 47 27.42 -17.49 9.82
C THR A 47 26.86 -18.68 10.58
N THR A 48 26.36 -18.47 11.80
CA THR A 48 25.93 -19.56 12.69
C THR A 48 24.45 -19.51 13.06
N ASP A 49 23.77 -18.39 12.80
CA ASP A 49 22.35 -18.18 13.04
C ASP A 49 21.75 -17.22 12.00
N GLU A 50 20.54 -16.72 12.26
CA GLU A 50 19.79 -15.84 11.37
C GLU A 50 20.10 -14.33 11.55
N ASP A 51 21.05 -13.95 12.41
CA ASP A 51 21.48 -12.55 12.60
C ASP A 51 23.03 -12.41 12.73
N PRO A 52 23.80 -12.85 11.71
CA PRO A 52 25.25 -12.76 11.71
C PRO A 52 25.74 -11.31 11.59
N GLN A 53 26.30 -10.77 12.67
CA GLN A 53 26.78 -9.39 12.75
C GLN A 53 28.27 -9.30 13.10
N VAL A 54 28.99 -8.44 12.39
CA VAL A 54 30.42 -8.19 12.58
C VAL A 54 30.69 -6.70 12.78
N VAL A 55 31.48 -6.34 13.79
CA VAL A 55 31.77 -4.94 14.11
C VAL A 55 33.17 -4.54 13.69
N PHE A 56 33.27 -3.41 13.00
CA PHE A 56 34.50 -2.75 12.61
C PHE A 56 34.59 -1.34 13.22
N GLU A 57 35.79 -0.94 13.63
CA GLU A 57 36.08 0.39 14.17
C GLU A 57 37.14 1.11 13.32
N ALA A 58 36.87 2.38 13.02
CA ALA A 58 37.84 3.31 12.45
C ALA A 58 38.48 4.17 13.57
N LYS A 59 39.80 4.36 13.51
CA LYS A 59 40.51 5.23 14.49
C LYS A 59 40.24 6.73 14.27
N THR A 60 40.12 7.14 13.02
CA THR A 60 39.82 8.51 12.60
C THR A 60 39.12 8.43 11.26
N ILE A 61 38.17 9.33 11.01
CA ILE A 61 37.44 9.39 9.73
C ILE A 61 37.52 10.81 9.21
N ASN A 62 38.09 10.97 8.01
CA ASN A 62 38.01 12.23 7.27
C ASN A 62 36.57 12.42 6.79
N LYS A 63 36.05 13.65 6.81
CA LYS A 63 34.71 13.99 6.33
C LYS A 63 34.44 13.53 4.90
N THR A 64 35.48 13.48 4.07
CA THR A 64 35.38 13.00 2.67
C THR A 64 35.27 11.48 2.56
N ASN A 65 35.60 10.71 3.60
CA ASN A 65 35.63 9.25 3.54
C ASN A 65 34.26 8.67 3.91
N THR A 66 33.28 8.84 3.01
CA THR A 66 31.90 8.42 3.22
C THR A 66 31.62 6.99 2.77
N VAL A 67 32.48 6.38 1.95
CA VAL A 67 32.22 5.08 1.35
C VAL A 67 32.87 3.95 2.15
N LEU A 68 32.05 3.06 2.72
CA LEU A 68 32.48 1.76 3.19
C LEU A 68 32.83 0.88 2.00
N SER A 69 34.01 0.28 2.00
CA SER A 69 34.46 -0.58 0.91
C SER A 69 35.31 -1.74 1.43
N PHE A 70 35.12 -2.91 0.83
CA PHE A 70 35.90 -4.12 1.07
C PHE A 70 35.86 -5.02 -0.17
N ASP A 71 36.74 -6.01 -0.24
CA ASP A 71 36.60 -7.11 -1.21
C ASP A 71 36.06 -8.34 -0.50
N TYR A 72 35.23 -9.11 -1.20
CA TYR A 72 34.65 -10.34 -0.67
C TYR A 72 34.81 -11.53 -1.64
N PHE A 73 34.77 -12.73 -1.07
CA PHE A 73 34.60 -14.00 -1.77
C PHE A 73 33.48 -14.76 -1.05
N CYS A 74 32.41 -15.11 -1.75
CA CYS A 74 31.23 -15.75 -1.17
C CYS A 74 30.47 -16.53 -2.27
N PRO A 75 30.69 -17.85 -2.40
CA PRO A 75 30.05 -18.66 -3.44
C PRO A 75 28.52 -18.69 -3.34
N ASP A 76 27.97 -18.56 -2.14
CA ASP A 76 26.53 -18.57 -1.89
C ASP A 76 25.88 -17.19 -2.07
N GLY A 77 26.69 -16.13 -2.00
CA GLY A 77 26.23 -14.75 -1.97
C GLY A 77 25.60 -14.38 -0.63
N VAL A 78 25.25 -13.10 -0.49
CA VAL A 78 24.46 -12.57 0.64
C VAL A 78 23.36 -11.70 0.04
N GLY A 79 22.11 -12.10 0.27
CA GLY A 79 20.95 -11.44 -0.33
C GLY A 79 20.74 -10.00 0.13
N TRP A 80 21.15 -9.69 1.36
CA TRP A 80 20.93 -8.39 1.98
C TRP A 80 22.03 -8.06 3.00
N VAL A 81 22.67 -6.90 2.84
CA VAL A 81 23.70 -6.38 3.74
C VAL A 81 23.16 -5.12 4.40
N GLU A 82 23.13 -5.10 5.73
CA GLU A 82 22.81 -3.90 6.51
C GLU A 82 24.06 -3.36 7.19
N VAL A 83 24.13 -2.04 7.34
CA VAL A 83 25.21 -1.40 8.09
C VAL A 83 24.63 -0.47 9.14
N PHE A 84 24.79 -0.83 10.41
CA PHE A 84 24.46 0.01 11.55
C PHE A 84 25.66 0.85 11.94
N TYR A 85 25.42 2.07 12.41
CA TYR A 85 26.48 3.02 12.70
C TYR A 85 26.24 3.83 13.98
N LYS A 86 27.30 4.01 14.76
CA LYS A 86 27.26 4.84 15.98
C LYS A 86 28.60 5.49 16.29
N SER A 87 28.53 6.57 17.06
CA SER A 87 29.71 7.36 17.45
C SER A 87 30.33 6.93 18.77
N ASN A 88 29.54 6.35 19.68
CA ASN A 88 29.99 5.95 21.02
C ASN A 88 29.80 4.44 21.26
N LYS A 89 30.79 3.78 21.84
CA LYS A 89 30.76 2.35 22.19
C LYS A 89 29.63 2.00 23.16
N SER A 90 29.27 2.93 24.06
CA SER A 90 28.21 2.74 25.07
C SER A 90 26.79 2.89 24.53
N GLN A 91 26.62 3.49 23.34
CA GLN A 91 25.29 3.60 22.71
C GLN A 91 24.81 2.21 22.26
N GLN A 92 23.53 1.92 22.46
CA GLN A 92 22.89 0.75 21.85
C GLN A 92 22.78 0.94 20.33
N TRP A 93 22.78 -0.16 19.58
CA TRP A 93 22.48 -0.13 18.16
C TRP A 93 21.02 0.28 17.98
N SER A 94 20.73 1.12 16.98
CA SER A 94 19.39 1.61 16.71
C SER A 94 19.00 1.33 15.27
N SER A 95 17.79 0.81 15.06
CA SER A 95 17.19 0.66 13.72
C SER A 95 17.02 2.00 13.00
N THR A 96 17.03 3.13 13.71
CA THR A 96 17.02 4.48 13.11
C THR A 96 18.40 4.96 12.63
N ARG A 97 19.46 4.21 12.94
CA ARG A 97 20.85 4.47 12.51
C ARG A 97 21.42 3.25 11.77
N LYS A 98 20.73 2.86 10.71
CA LYS A 98 21.15 1.81 9.78
C LYS A 98 21.02 2.27 8.33
N ILE A 99 21.75 1.62 7.43
CA ILE A 99 21.56 1.72 5.99
C ILE A 99 21.37 0.35 5.37
N GLU A 100 20.63 0.32 4.28
CA GLU A 100 20.50 -0.83 3.37
C GLU A 100 21.66 -0.74 2.38
N ALA A 101 22.72 -1.52 2.58
CA ALA A 101 23.95 -1.42 1.81
C ALA A 101 23.91 -2.24 0.50
N GLY A 102 22.80 -2.93 0.24
CA GLY A 102 22.56 -3.72 -0.97
C GLY A 102 22.87 -5.20 -0.79
N ARG A 103 23.19 -5.90 -1.88
CA ARG A 103 23.44 -7.35 -1.91
C ARG A 103 24.89 -7.66 -2.29
N MET A 104 25.38 -8.82 -1.87
CA MET A 104 26.64 -9.40 -2.34
C MET A 104 26.32 -10.59 -3.25
N PRO A 105 26.38 -10.45 -4.58
CA PRO A 105 26.17 -11.57 -5.50
C PRO A 105 27.12 -12.75 -5.23
N LYS A 106 26.77 -13.93 -5.75
CA LYS A 106 27.65 -15.11 -5.73
C LYS A 106 28.98 -14.77 -6.38
N ALA A 107 30.07 -15.07 -5.67
CA ALA A 107 31.42 -14.70 -6.05
C ALA A 107 32.40 -15.82 -5.71
N GLU A 108 32.83 -16.55 -6.74
CA GLU A 108 33.93 -17.53 -6.68
C GLU A 108 35.31 -16.90 -6.94
N THR A 109 35.38 -15.57 -6.96
CA THR A 109 36.60 -14.76 -7.05
C THR A 109 36.43 -13.53 -6.16
N TRP A 110 37.52 -12.85 -5.82
CA TRP A 110 37.44 -11.62 -5.03
C TRP A 110 36.71 -10.52 -5.82
N GLN A 111 35.57 -10.07 -5.29
CA GLN A 111 34.75 -9.01 -5.87
C GLN A 111 34.72 -7.79 -4.94
N PRO A 112 34.73 -6.55 -5.48
CA PRO A 112 34.60 -5.36 -4.67
C PRO A 112 33.16 -5.18 -4.18
N PHE A 113 33.03 -4.62 -2.98
CA PHE A 113 31.79 -4.11 -2.42
C PHE A 113 32.00 -2.65 -2.00
N SER A 114 30.99 -1.80 -2.23
CA SER A 114 30.98 -0.43 -1.72
C SER A 114 29.56 0.01 -1.33
N ALA A 115 29.49 0.84 -0.29
CA ALA A 115 28.27 1.48 0.19
C ALA A 115 28.59 2.90 0.68
N ASP A 116 27.97 3.91 0.07
CA ASP A 116 28.13 5.30 0.50
C ASP A 116 27.27 5.57 1.74
N LEU A 117 27.92 5.62 2.90
CA LEU A 117 27.27 5.78 4.18
C LEU A 117 26.56 7.13 4.29
N HIS A 118 27.08 8.18 3.67
CA HIS A 118 26.46 9.50 3.76
C HIS A 118 25.17 9.55 2.94
N THR A 119 25.24 9.12 1.67
CA THR A 119 24.10 9.12 0.76
C THR A 119 23.01 8.15 1.22
N LEU A 120 23.35 6.90 1.54
CA LEU A 120 22.38 5.88 1.94
C LEU A 120 21.73 6.16 3.31
N SER A 121 22.40 6.91 4.18
CA SER A 121 21.81 7.34 5.45
C SER A 121 21.02 8.65 5.36
N LYS A 122 20.90 9.23 4.14
CA LYS A 122 20.28 10.54 3.91
C LYS A 122 20.90 11.62 4.81
N GLY A 123 22.23 11.58 4.96
CA GLY A 123 22.99 12.53 5.77
C GLY A 123 23.05 12.24 7.28
N LYS A 124 22.35 11.20 7.79
CA LYS A 124 22.35 10.85 9.23
C LYS A 124 23.69 10.30 9.72
N TRP A 125 24.47 9.65 8.84
CA TRP A 125 25.83 9.21 9.13
C TRP A 125 26.82 10.37 9.03
N THR A 126 27.76 10.42 9.97
CA THR A 126 28.81 11.44 10.01
C THR A 126 30.18 10.80 10.27
N ASN A 127 31.25 11.57 10.08
CA ASN A 127 32.60 11.12 10.40
C ASN A 127 32.87 10.93 11.91
N LYS A 128 31.88 11.20 12.78
CA LYS A 128 31.92 10.83 14.20
C LYS A 128 31.48 9.38 14.44
N ASP A 129 30.75 8.77 13.50
CA ASP A 129 30.22 7.41 13.59
C ASP A 129 31.29 6.37 13.25
N ARG A 130 32.15 6.11 14.24
CA ARG A 130 33.39 5.34 14.07
C ARG A 130 33.22 3.82 14.18
N LEU A 131 32.09 3.36 14.70
CA LEU A 131 31.76 1.94 14.76
C LEU A 131 30.72 1.61 13.71
N LEU A 132 31.04 0.65 12.86
CA LEU A 132 30.13 0.08 11.86
C LEU A 132 29.91 -1.38 12.20
N ARG A 133 28.64 -1.77 12.31
CA ARG A 133 28.24 -3.16 12.43
C ARG A 133 27.63 -3.57 11.09
N ILE A 134 28.18 -4.61 10.50
CA ILE A 134 27.76 -5.13 9.21
C ILE A 134 27.03 -6.44 9.46
N ASP A 135 25.79 -6.50 9.01
CA ASP A 135 24.91 -7.65 9.18
C ASP A 135 24.82 -8.38 7.83
N PHE A 136 25.11 -9.69 7.80
CA PHE A 136 25.27 -10.49 6.58
C PHE A 136 24.05 -11.39 6.30
N GLY A 137 22.88 -10.77 6.16
CA GLY A 137 21.63 -11.46 5.83
C GLY A 137 21.12 -12.35 6.98
N ARG A 138 20.35 -13.39 6.65
CA ARG A 138 19.71 -14.30 7.63
C ARG A 138 20.07 -15.77 7.43
N ASP A 139 20.96 -16.08 6.50
CA ASP A 139 21.29 -17.45 6.14
C ASP A 139 22.43 -17.99 7.01
N ALA A 140 22.13 -18.97 7.86
CA ALA A 140 23.14 -19.70 8.63
C ALA A 140 23.96 -20.64 7.73
N GLY A 141 25.23 -20.85 8.07
CA GLY A 141 26.17 -21.72 7.34
C GLY A 141 26.85 -21.07 6.13
N THR A 142 26.58 -19.79 5.86
CA THR A 142 27.19 -19.03 4.77
C THR A 142 28.65 -18.73 5.07
N LYS A 143 29.55 -19.02 4.12
CA LYS A 143 30.98 -18.72 4.23
C LYS A 143 31.35 -17.47 3.43
N ILE A 144 31.90 -16.49 4.12
CA ILE A 144 32.24 -15.18 3.57
C ILE A 144 33.70 -14.87 3.90
N GLN A 145 34.54 -14.68 2.89
CA GLN A 145 35.87 -14.14 3.12
C GLN A 145 35.88 -12.65 2.81
N LEU A 146 36.51 -11.86 3.68
CA LEU A 146 36.60 -10.40 3.59
C LEU A 146 38.05 -9.95 3.65
N ARG A 147 38.39 -8.94 2.84
CA ARG A 147 39.66 -8.21 2.95
C ARG A 147 39.48 -6.74 2.62
N ASN A 148 40.50 -5.94 2.90
CA ASN A 148 40.55 -4.52 2.53
C ASN A 148 39.41 -3.64 3.10
N VAL A 149 38.82 -4.01 4.24
CA VAL A 149 37.76 -3.23 4.90
C VAL A 149 38.25 -1.83 5.28
N ARG A 150 37.64 -0.80 4.71
CA ARG A 150 38.08 0.60 4.82
C ARG A 150 36.95 1.60 4.56
N LEU A 151 37.16 2.82 5.04
CA LEU A 151 36.42 4.01 4.62
C LEU A 151 37.27 4.84 3.66
N ARG A 152 36.72 5.16 2.49
CA ARG A 152 37.40 5.92 1.43
C ARG A 152 36.50 7.02 0.86
N PRO A 153 37.06 8.02 0.18
CA PRO A 153 36.26 8.91 -0.65
C PRO A 153 35.50 8.15 -1.75
N PRO A 154 34.37 8.68 -2.22
CA PRO A 154 33.70 8.15 -3.40
C PRO A 154 34.62 8.22 -4.62
N THR A 155 34.53 7.23 -5.51
CA THR A 155 35.13 7.34 -6.83
C THR A 155 34.40 8.42 -7.64
N VAL A 156 34.99 8.86 -8.76
CA VAL A 156 34.34 9.82 -9.67
C VAL A 156 32.99 9.28 -10.16
N GLU A 157 32.92 7.98 -10.44
CA GLU A 157 31.70 7.30 -10.89
C GLU A 157 30.64 7.22 -9.76
N GLU A 158 31.04 6.87 -8.54
CA GLU A 158 30.13 6.85 -7.38
C GLU A 158 29.58 8.24 -7.06
N ALA A 159 30.43 9.28 -7.12
CA ALA A 159 30.02 10.67 -6.91
C ALA A 159 29.04 11.14 -8.00
N ALA A 160 29.34 10.87 -9.28
CA ALA A 160 28.45 11.20 -10.39
C ALA A 160 27.11 10.44 -10.30
N GLY A 161 27.13 9.18 -9.86
CA GLY A 161 25.92 8.40 -9.59
C GLY A 161 25.07 9.00 -8.47
N ALA A 162 25.68 9.42 -7.37
CA ALA A 162 25.00 10.08 -6.25
C ALA A 162 24.39 11.44 -6.68
N GLU A 163 25.12 12.25 -7.46
CA GLU A 163 24.61 13.51 -8.01
C GLU A 163 23.42 13.27 -8.97
N ALA A 164 23.47 12.24 -9.80
CA ALA A 164 22.37 11.88 -10.68
C ALA A 164 21.11 11.44 -9.90
N LEU A 165 21.28 10.67 -8.81
CA LEU A 165 20.18 10.28 -7.92
C LEU A 165 19.60 11.49 -7.18
N ALA A 166 20.45 12.41 -6.70
CA ALA A 166 20.01 13.63 -6.05
C ALA A 166 19.22 14.54 -7.00
N ARG A 167 19.65 14.67 -8.26
CA ARG A 167 18.92 15.41 -9.30
C ARG A 167 17.55 14.80 -9.58
N LYS A 168 17.48 13.47 -9.77
CA LYS A 168 16.19 12.77 -9.94
C LYS A 168 15.24 12.97 -8.75
N ARG A 169 15.79 12.96 -7.53
CA ARG A 169 15.00 13.22 -6.32
C ARG A 169 14.46 14.65 -6.30
N GLN A 170 15.27 15.62 -6.72
CA GLN A 170 14.85 17.02 -6.81
C GLN A 170 13.78 17.22 -7.89
N GLU A 171 13.93 16.60 -9.07
CA GLU A 171 12.91 16.60 -10.12
C GLU A 171 11.56 16.05 -9.61
N LYS A 172 11.57 14.95 -8.83
CA LYS A 172 10.36 14.42 -8.18
C LYS A 172 9.74 15.41 -7.19
N LEU A 173 10.54 16.16 -6.43
CA LEU A 173 10.03 17.16 -5.49
C LEU A 173 9.41 18.36 -6.22
N GLU A 174 9.97 18.77 -7.35
CA GLU A 174 9.41 19.82 -8.20
C GLU A 174 8.07 19.39 -8.80
N ILE A 175 7.96 18.15 -9.28
CA ILE A 175 6.69 17.58 -9.74
C ILE A 175 5.68 17.48 -8.60
N ALA A 176 6.09 17.03 -7.41
CA ALA A 176 5.21 16.96 -6.25
C ALA A 176 4.63 18.34 -5.89
N GLN A 177 5.44 19.41 -6.01
CA GLN A 177 4.96 20.77 -5.81
C GLN A 177 3.91 21.17 -6.87
N LEU A 178 4.07 20.77 -8.13
CA LEU A 178 3.05 21.03 -9.16
C LEU A 178 1.71 20.35 -8.85
N VAL A 179 1.74 19.13 -8.30
CA VAL A 179 0.53 18.42 -7.85
C VAL A 179 -0.13 19.15 -6.69
N ASP A 180 0.66 19.54 -5.68
CA ASP A 180 0.14 20.26 -4.52
C ASP A 180 -0.41 21.65 -4.90
N ASP A 181 0.27 22.38 -5.79
CA ASP A 181 -0.19 23.66 -6.33
C ASP A 181 -1.49 23.52 -7.13
N TYR A 182 -1.65 22.42 -7.87
CA TYR A 182 -2.89 22.12 -8.59
C TYR A 182 -4.06 21.88 -7.64
N LEU A 183 -3.87 21.07 -6.59
CA LEU A 183 -4.93 20.77 -5.62
C LEU A 183 -5.28 21.95 -4.72
N ALA A 184 -4.31 22.79 -4.40
CA ALA A 184 -4.50 23.99 -3.59
C ALA A 184 -4.99 25.20 -4.39
N ALA A 185 -5.07 25.10 -5.72
CA ALA A 185 -5.51 26.20 -6.55
C ALA A 185 -6.97 26.57 -6.29
N GLU A 186 -7.23 27.88 -6.24
CA GLU A 186 -8.58 28.42 -6.31
C GLU A 186 -8.96 28.67 -7.78
N TYR A 187 -10.19 28.32 -8.13
CA TYR A 187 -10.71 28.44 -9.50
C TYR A 187 -11.89 29.44 -9.58
N PRO A 188 -11.69 30.73 -9.28
CA PRO A 188 -12.77 31.73 -9.29
C PRO A 188 -13.31 32.06 -10.70
N TRP A 189 -12.69 31.51 -11.74
CA TRP A 189 -12.97 31.83 -13.15
C TRP A 189 -13.97 30.88 -13.80
N GLY A 190 -14.28 29.75 -13.17
CA GLY A 190 -15.29 28.82 -13.65
C GLY A 190 -15.33 27.54 -12.84
N ASP A 191 -16.35 26.74 -13.11
CA ASP A 191 -16.60 25.47 -12.45
C ASP A 191 -17.28 24.49 -13.41
N ILE A 192 -16.97 23.20 -13.27
CA ILE A 192 -17.69 22.11 -13.93
C ILE A 192 -18.54 21.46 -12.85
N GLU A 193 -19.82 21.84 -12.82
CA GLU A 193 -20.76 21.44 -11.78
C GLU A 193 -21.19 19.98 -11.90
N SER A 194 -21.24 19.42 -13.12
CA SER A 194 -21.57 18.01 -13.31
C SER A 194 -20.99 17.42 -14.60
N VAL A 195 -20.64 16.12 -14.50
CA VAL A 195 -20.26 15.27 -15.62
C VAL A 195 -21.07 13.98 -15.51
N LEU A 196 -22.17 13.90 -16.26
CA LEU A 196 -23.11 12.78 -16.22
C LEU A 196 -22.84 11.84 -17.38
N VAL A 197 -22.50 10.59 -17.08
CA VAL A 197 -22.28 9.56 -18.11
C VAL A 197 -23.56 8.74 -18.27
N GLY A 198 -24.12 8.77 -19.47
CA GLY A 198 -25.27 7.95 -19.87
C GLY A 198 -24.88 6.73 -20.70
N PRO A 199 -25.87 6.05 -21.31
CA PRO A 199 -25.61 4.91 -22.18
C PRO A 199 -24.73 5.25 -23.38
N ASP A 200 -25.02 6.36 -24.08
CA ASP A 200 -24.37 6.73 -25.34
C ASP A 200 -23.70 8.12 -25.31
N THR A 201 -23.90 8.90 -24.25
CA THR A 201 -23.47 10.30 -24.17
C THR A 201 -22.80 10.64 -22.85
N VAL A 202 -21.95 11.67 -22.87
CA VAL A 202 -21.41 12.36 -21.69
C VAL A 202 -21.99 13.78 -21.70
N ALA A 203 -22.75 14.15 -20.69
CA ALA A 203 -23.30 15.50 -20.52
C ALA A 203 -22.46 16.26 -19.50
N ILE A 204 -22.02 17.46 -19.87
CA ILE A 204 -21.12 18.29 -19.07
C ILE A 204 -21.77 19.64 -18.88
N THR A 205 -21.98 20.03 -17.64
CA THR A 205 -22.58 21.32 -17.28
C THR A 205 -21.66 22.10 -16.37
N GLY A 206 -21.63 23.41 -16.54
CA GLY A 206 -20.81 24.25 -15.70
C GLY A 206 -21.05 25.74 -15.91
N LYS A 207 -20.26 26.52 -15.20
CA LYS A 207 -20.31 27.97 -15.20
C LYS A 207 -18.94 28.56 -15.47
N ILE A 208 -18.93 29.70 -16.14
CA ILE A 208 -17.74 30.46 -16.46
C ILE A 208 -17.96 31.89 -16.00
N ALA A 209 -17.02 32.45 -15.25
CA ALA A 209 -17.13 33.80 -14.74
C ALA A 209 -17.27 34.83 -15.87
N GLU A 210 -18.06 35.88 -15.63
CA GLU A 210 -18.38 36.94 -16.59
C GLU A 210 -17.14 37.64 -17.19
N ASN A 211 -16.02 37.63 -16.47
CA ASN A 211 -14.77 38.25 -16.89
C ASN A 211 -13.88 37.37 -17.78
N VAL A 212 -14.29 36.13 -18.08
CA VAL A 212 -13.59 35.22 -18.98
C VAL A 212 -14.19 35.35 -20.39
N GLU A 213 -13.52 36.12 -21.22
CA GLU A 213 -13.91 36.40 -22.60
C GLU A 213 -13.65 35.19 -23.53
N PRO A 214 -14.43 35.03 -24.62
CA PRO A 214 -14.20 34.01 -25.63
C PRO A 214 -12.90 34.25 -26.44
N PRO A 215 -12.33 33.20 -27.07
CA PRO A 215 -12.84 31.83 -27.13
C PRO A 215 -12.61 31.07 -25.82
N ARG A 216 -13.55 30.19 -25.48
CA ARG A 216 -13.54 29.33 -24.30
C ARG A 216 -13.74 27.91 -24.77
N HIS A 217 -12.90 26.99 -24.30
CA HIS A 217 -12.89 25.62 -24.78
C HIS A 217 -12.96 24.62 -23.63
N LEU A 218 -13.43 23.42 -23.97
CA LEU A 218 -13.31 22.24 -23.14
C LEU A 218 -11.98 21.54 -23.43
N ILE A 219 -11.29 21.10 -22.38
CA ILE A 219 -10.14 20.19 -22.48
C ILE A 219 -10.60 18.80 -22.03
N GLU A 220 -10.34 17.80 -22.86
CA GLU A 220 -10.50 16.39 -22.57
C GLU A 220 -9.15 15.80 -22.13
N TYR A 221 -9.12 15.13 -20.98
CA TYR A 221 -7.94 14.42 -20.50
C TYR A 221 -8.20 12.93 -20.47
N ALA A 222 -7.31 12.16 -21.10
CA ALA A 222 -7.23 10.73 -20.94
C ALA A 222 -6.85 10.33 -19.50
N PRO A 223 -7.16 9.10 -19.06
CA PRO A 223 -6.81 8.65 -17.71
C PRO A 223 -5.32 8.70 -17.36
N HIS A 224 -4.46 8.51 -18.37
CA HIS A 224 -2.99 8.50 -18.22
C HIS A 224 -2.38 9.91 -18.30
N GLU A 225 -3.16 10.90 -18.73
CA GLU A 225 -2.74 12.30 -18.82
C GLU A 225 -2.90 13.00 -17.47
N ASN A 226 -2.13 14.06 -17.23
CA ASN A 226 -2.06 14.72 -15.95
C ASN A 226 -2.47 16.19 -16.09
N PRO A 227 -3.58 16.63 -15.47
CA PRO A 227 -4.00 18.02 -15.55
C PRO A 227 -2.96 19.02 -15.04
N TRP A 228 -2.15 18.65 -14.05
CA TRP A 228 -1.08 19.49 -13.54
C TRP A 228 0.14 19.59 -14.47
N GLU A 229 0.22 18.78 -15.54
CA GLU A 229 1.29 18.89 -16.55
C GLU A 229 1.00 20.00 -17.58
N PRO A 230 1.98 20.85 -17.91
CA PRO A 230 1.83 21.85 -18.97
C PRO A 230 1.50 21.23 -20.33
N ASN A 231 0.52 21.78 -21.05
CA ASN A 231 0.08 21.32 -22.37
C ASN A 231 -0.43 19.87 -22.43
N SER A 232 -0.85 19.31 -21.30
CA SER A 232 -1.53 18.01 -21.26
C SER A 232 -3.03 18.15 -21.59
N GLY A 233 -3.61 17.11 -22.18
CA GLY A 233 -5.01 17.07 -22.60
C GLY A 233 -5.24 17.57 -24.03
N THR A 234 -6.43 17.27 -24.56
CA THR A 234 -6.87 17.62 -25.91
C THR A 234 -7.94 18.69 -25.86
N ILE A 235 -7.73 19.81 -26.55
CA ILE A 235 -8.72 20.89 -26.67
C ILE A 235 -9.78 20.52 -27.70
N LEU A 236 -11.06 20.67 -27.34
CA LEU A 236 -12.18 20.50 -28.26
C LEU A 236 -12.57 21.87 -28.83
N GLU A 237 -12.06 22.18 -30.03
CA GLU A 237 -12.17 23.52 -30.65
C GLU A 237 -13.58 23.85 -31.17
N ASP A 238 -14.41 22.84 -31.45
CA ASP A 238 -15.74 23.00 -32.07
C ASP A 238 -16.84 23.49 -31.11
N GLU A 239 -16.56 23.56 -29.80
CA GLU A 239 -17.54 23.93 -28.77
C GLU A 239 -17.29 25.37 -28.28
N MET A 240 -18.10 26.34 -28.73
CA MET A 240 -18.11 27.69 -28.11
C MET A 240 -18.96 27.67 -26.84
N LEU A 241 -18.31 27.89 -25.70
CA LEU A 241 -18.99 27.86 -24.40
C LEU A 241 -19.56 29.23 -24.05
N ASP A 242 -20.82 29.26 -23.62
CA ASP A 242 -21.44 30.40 -22.95
C ASP A 242 -21.08 30.43 -21.45
N HIS A 243 -21.46 31.49 -20.73
CA HIS A 243 -21.19 31.63 -19.29
C HIS A 243 -21.89 30.56 -18.45
N GLU A 244 -23.07 30.12 -18.88
CA GLU A 244 -23.69 28.88 -18.42
C GLU A 244 -23.74 27.95 -19.64
N PHE A 245 -23.11 26.78 -19.53
CA PHE A 245 -23.03 25.86 -20.65
C PHE A 245 -23.54 24.47 -20.27
N SER A 246 -24.02 23.77 -21.30
CA SER A 246 -24.44 22.38 -21.24
C SER A 246 -24.06 21.72 -22.55
N ILE A 247 -22.99 20.91 -22.53
CA ILE A 247 -22.48 20.20 -23.71
C ILE A 247 -22.89 18.74 -23.60
N VAL A 248 -23.20 18.12 -24.74
CA VAL A 248 -23.46 16.69 -24.83
C VAL A 248 -22.51 16.10 -25.87
N LEU A 249 -21.59 15.27 -25.42
CA LEU A 249 -20.60 14.59 -26.26
C LEU A 249 -20.97 13.13 -26.44
N PRO A 250 -20.60 12.49 -27.56
CA PRO A 250 -20.72 11.05 -27.70
C PRO A 250 -19.80 10.36 -26.67
N ARG A 251 -20.32 9.35 -25.97
CA ARG A 251 -19.55 8.53 -25.03
C ARG A 251 -18.53 7.65 -25.74
N PHE A 252 -18.90 7.11 -26.89
CA PHE A 252 -18.03 6.24 -27.68
C PHE A 252 -17.47 6.96 -28.90
N VAL A 253 -16.14 7.03 -29.00
CA VAL A 253 -15.43 7.60 -30.14
C VAL A 253 -14.43 6.58 -30.64
N GLU A 254 -14.55 6.18 -31.91
CA GLU A 254 -13.67 5.16 -32.54
C GLU A 254 -13.54 3.85 -31.72
N GLY A 255 -14.63 3.45 -31.04
CA GLY A 255 -14.67 2.24 -30.21
C GLY A 255 -14.10 2.41 -28.79
N ARG A 256 -13.69 3.61 -28.41
CA ARG A 256 -13.19 3.94 -27.05
C ARG A 256 -14.27 4.60 -26.22
N ASP A 257 -14.37 4.20 -24.95
CA ASP A 257 -15.34 4.72 -23.99
C ASP A 257 -14.76 5.92 -23.23
N ARG A 258 -15.50 7.04 -23.24
CA ARG A 258 -15.15 8.28 -22.53
C ARG A 258 -15.55 8.29 -21.04
N ILE A 259 -16.11 7.21 -20.50
CA ILE A 259 -16.49 7.14 -19.08
C ILE A 259 -15.37 7.53 -18.10
N ALA A 260 -14.11 7.33 -18.50
CA ALA A 260 -12.94 7.65 -17.70
C ALA A 260 -12.20 8.93 -18.12
N GLN A 261 -12.79 9.77 -18.98
CA GLN A 261 -12.19 11.08 -19.27
C GLN A 261 -12.43 12.06 -18.13
N ARG A 262 -11.49 12.99 -17.97
CA ARG A 262 -11.71 14.22 -17.21
C ARG A 262 -11.91 15.39 -18.14
N TRP A 263 -12.59 16.40 -17.63
CA TRP A 263 -12.96 17.59 -18.37
C TRP A 263 -12.50 18.83 -17.61
N ALA A 264 -11.93 19.81 -18.30
CA ALA A 264 -11.59 21.11 -17.74
C ALA A 264 -11.92 22.24 -18.72
N LEU A 265 -11.91 23.49 -18.26
CA LEU A 265 -12.13 24.65 -19.11
C LEU A 265 -10.83 25.43 -19.31
N ALA A 266 -10.64 25.95 -20.52
CA ALA A 266 -9.50 26.80 -20.86
C ALA A 266 -9.88 28.02 -21.69
N ALA A 267 -9.11 29.08 -21.51
CA ALA A 267 -9.22 30.33 -22.25
C ALA A 267 -7.82 30.83 -22.67
N PRO A 268 -7.71 31.58 -23.79
CA PRO A 268 -6.46 32.22 -24.17
C PRO A 268 -6.01 33.26 -23.13
N ARG A 269 -4.72 33.26 -22.81
CA ARG A 269 -4.05 34.35 -22.08
C ARG A 269 -2.74 34.70 -22.77
N GLY A 270 -2.77 35.70 -23.65
CA GLY A 270 -1.64 36.04 -24.52
C GLY A 270 -1.55 35.06 -25.71
N GLU A 271 -0.37 34.53 -26.00
CA GLU A 271 -0.16 33.50 -27.04
C GLU A 271 -0.36 32.05 -26.50
N THR A 272 -0.62 31.88 -25.21
CA THR A 272 -0.74 30.57 -24.54
C THR A 272 -2.18 30.35 -24.03
N GLN A 273 -2.70 29.12 -24.17
CA GLN A 273 -3.98 28.74 -23.58
C GLN A 273 -3.79 28.23 -22.14
N ASN A 274 -4.62 28.69 -21.20
CA ASN A 274 -4.52 28.32 -19.80
C ASN A 274 -5.84 27.73 -19.29
N ARG A 275 -5.75 26.56 -18.64
CA ARG A 275 -6.83 25.98 -17.86
C ARG A 275 -7.19 26.90 -16.69
N PHE A 276 -8.48 27.04 -16.39
CA PHE A 276 -8.97 27.88 -15.29
C PHE A 276 -9.99 27.19 -14.37
N THR A 277 -10.15 25.88 -14.50
CA THR A 277 -10.91 24.99 -13.59
C THR A 277 -10.03 23.81 -13.16
N PRO A 278 -10.40 23.01 -12.16
CA PRO A 278 -9.83 21.67 -12.03
C PRO A 278 -10.28 20.79 -13.21
N ALA A 279 -9.67 19.62 -13.36
CA ALA A 279 -10.14 18.60 -14.30
C ALA A 279 -11.06 17.63 -13.57
N VAL A 280 -12.33 17.60 -13.96
CA VAL A 280 -13.40 16.91 -13.25
C VAL A 280 -13.71 15.56 -13.92
N TRP A 281 -13.72 14.49 -13.13
CA TRP A 281 -14.16 13.14 -13.54
C TRP A 281 -15.68 13.08 -13.68
N ALA A 282 -16.21 11.95 -14.17
CA ALA A 282 -17.64 11.69 -14.06
C ALA A 282 -18.11 11.80 -12.60
N THR A 283 -19.12 12.63 -12.36
CA THR A 283 -19.76 12.85 -11.05
C THR A 283 -20.92 11.89 -10.83
N ASP A 284 -21.55 11.41 -11.92
CA ASP A 284 -22.56 10.36 -11.88
C ASP A 284 -22.43 9.42 -13.10
N VAL A 285 -22.44 8.13 -12.82
CA VAL A 285 -22.37 7.05 -13.82
C VAL A 285 -23.52 6.04 -13.69
N ASN A 286 -24.54 6.31 -12.87
CA ASN A 286 -25.67 5.42 -12.65
C ASN A 286 -26.43 5.13 -13.94
N ALA A 287 -26.62 6.15 -14.79
CA ALA A 287 -27.27 5.99 -16.09
C ALA A 287 -26.41 5.23 -17.11
N ALA A 288 -25.09 5.12 -16.88
CA ALA A 288 -24.17 4.35 -17.70
C ALA A 288 -24.18 2.85 -17.38
N ALA A 289 -24.80 2.45 -16.26
CA ALA A 289 -24.84 1.07 -15.82
C ALA A 289 -25.64 0.19 -16.80
N GLU A 290 -25.01 -0.86 -17.30
CA GLU A 290 -25.61 -1.84 -18.21
C GLU A 290 -26.64 -2.74 -17.51
N ARG A 291 -26.66 -2.72 -16.17
CA ARG A 291 -27.48 -3.60 -15.33
C ARG A 291 -28.00 -2.82 -14.13
N ASN A 292 -29.20 -3.16 -13.68
CA ASN A 292 -29.74 -2.69 -12.42
C ASN A 292 -29.55 -3.78 -11.36
N MET A 293 -28.61 -3.58 -10.43
CA MET A 293 -28.22 -4.58 -9.45
C MET A 293 -28.36 -4.01 -8.03
N PRO A 294 -28.86 -4.80 -7.07
CA PRO A 294 -29.00 -4.34 -5.70
C PRO A 294 -27.64 -4.32 -4.98
N ARG A 295 -27.48 -3.40 -4.02
CA ARG A 295 -26.36 -3.44 -3.08
C ARG A 295 -26.55 -4.63 -2.15
N LEU A 296 -25.60 -5.56 -2.14
CA LEU A 296 -25.60 -6.63 -1.14
C LEU A 296 -25.06 -6.10 0.18
N ARG A 297 -25.67 -6.51 1.30
CA ARG A 297 -25.22 -6.19 2.65
C ARG A 297 -25.01 -7.49 3.43
N PRO A 298 -23.96 -7.59 4.25
CA PRO A 298 -23.82 -8.73 5.14
C PRO A 298 -24.94 -8.70 6.19
N ILE A 299 -25.41 -9.87 6.62
CA ILE A 299 -26.53 -9.97 7.58
C ILE A 299 -26.11 -9.69 9.03
N ASN A 300 -24.80 -9.69 9.28
CA ASN A 300 -24.14 -9.34 10.54
C ASN A 300 -22.75 -8.76 10.22
N LYS A 301 -22.01 -8.22 11.19
CA LYS A 301 -20.68 -7.68 10.95
C LYS A 301 -19.59 -8.77 10.80
N LYS A 302 -19.88 -10.06 11.05
CA LYS A 302 -18.86 -11.13 11.07
C LYS A 302 -18.37 -11.49 9.68
N GLY A 303 -17.07 -11.34 9.46
CA GLY A 303 -16.40 -11.77 8.23
C GLY A 303 -15.08 -12.50 8.45
N ILE A 304 -14.53 -13.05 7.37
CA ILE A 304 -13.20 -13.70 7.35
C ILE A 304 -12.30 -13.08 6.28
N GLY A 305 -11.06 -12.79 6.68
CA GLY A 305 -10.00 -12.30 5.80
C GLY A 305 -9.33 -13.42 4.99
N GLY A 306 -9.01 -13.15 3.72
CA GLY A 306 -8.17 -14.02 2.89
C GLY A 306 -8.78 -15.39 2.61
N MET A 307 -10.06 -15.42 2.22
CA MET A 307 -10.77 -16.65 1.91
C MET A 307 -10.19 -17.33 0.67
N GLU A 308 -9.94 -18.62 0.78
CA GLU A 308 -9.42 -19.48 -0.27
C GLU A 308 -10.32 -20.70 -0.42
N ASN A 309 -10.41 -21.26 -1.63
CA ASN A 309 -11.08 -22.54 -1.88
C ASN A 309 -10.30 -23.72 -1.27
N LYS A 310 -10.35 -23.84 0.06
CA LYS A 310 -9.86 -24.97 0.85
C LYS A 310 -11.04 -25.77 1.37
N LYS A 311 -10.94 -27.11 1.32
CA LYS A 311 -11.90 -27.98 2.02
C LYS A 311 -11.90 -27.62 3.52
N GLY A 312 -13.01 -27.76 4.24
CA GLY A 312 -13.08 -27.43 5.67
C GLY A 312 -13.84 -26.13 5.98
N ILE A 313 -13.36 -24.98 5.50
CA ILE A 313 -13.92 -23.66 5.87
C ILE A 313 -15.39 -23.56 5.45
N PHE A 314 -15.70 -23.79 4.17
CA PHE A 314 -17.06 -23.73 3.64
C PHE A 314 -17.94 -24.91 4.07
N SER A 315 -17.35 -26.04 4.48
CA SER A 315 -18.14 -27.21 4.88
C SER A 315 -18.69 -27.14 6.31
N GLN A 316 -18.08 -26.32 7.17
CA GLN A 316 -18.47 -26.27 8.59
C GLN A 316 -18.23 -24.88 9.20
N ASP A 317 -16.99 -24.39 9.20
CA ASP A 317 -16.62 -23.22 10.01
C ASP A 317 -17.29 -21.92 9.56
N VAL A 318 -17.60 -21.74 8.26
CA VAL A 318 -18.42 -20.61 7.79
C VAL A 318 -19.77 -20.58 8.48
N THR A 319 -20.41 -21.75 8.59
CA THR A 319 -21.72 -21.89 9.24
C THR A 319 -21.60 -21.76 10.74
N ASP A 320 -20.65 -22.44 11.38
CA ASP A 320 -20.47 -22.41 12.84
C ASP A 320 -20.13 -21.02 13.35
N LEU A 321 -19.37 -20.24 12.58
CA LEU A 321 -19.02 -18.86 12.95
C LEU A 321 -20.09 -17.85 12.52
N GLY A 322 -21.06 -18.23 11.68
CA GLY A 322 -22.06 -17.32 11.12
C GLY A 322 -21.47 -16.23 10.23
N ILE A 323 -20.48 -16.57 9.40
CA ILE A 323 -19.78 -15.63 8.51
C ILE A 323 -20.71 -15.13 7.41
N SER A 324 -20.82 -13.82 7.25
CA SER A 324 -21.64 -13.19 6.20
C SER A 324 -20.90 -12.20 5.30
N ALA A 325 -19.62 -11.92 5.60
CA ALA A 325 -18.73 -11.12 4.76
C ALA A 325 -17.34 -11.78 4.60
N GLY A 326 -16.60 -11.45 3.54
CA GLY A 326 -15.22 -11.95 3.43
C GLY A 326 -14.41 -11.32 2.32
N THR A 327 -13.09 -11.36 2.46
CA THR A 327 -12.15 -10.86 1.45
C THR A 327 -11.49 -11.96 0.63
N ILE A 328 -11.19 -11.64 -0.63
CA ILE A 328 -10.37 -12.46 -1.53
C ILE A 328 -9.32 -11.59 -2.22
N ASN A 329 -8.08 -12.09 -2.30
CA ASN A 329 -7.00 -11.40 -3.00
C ASN A 329 -6.96 -11.80 -4.48
N LEU A 330 -6.99 -10.81 -5.37
CA LEU A 330 -6.92 -10.97 -6.82
C LEU A 330 -5.64 -10.31 -7.35
N ASP A 331 -4.58 -11.10 -7.57
CA ASP A 331 -3.40 -10.63 -8.30
C ASP A 331 -3.73 -10.50 -9.80
N ILE A 332 -4.14 -9.31 -10.22
CA ILE A 332 -4.59 -9.02 -11.59
C ILE A 332 -3.45 -9.07 -12.62
N SER A 333 -2.18 -9.01 -12.19
CA SER A 333 -1.05 -9.34 -13.07
C SER A 333 -1.13 -10.77 -13.60
N GLY A 334 -1.77 -11.67 -12.85
CA GLY A 334 -2.04 -13.05 -13.26
C GLY A 334 -2.93 -13.18 -14.49
N LEU A 335 -3.78 -12.18 -14.78
CA LEU A 335 -4.62 -12.18 -15.98
C LEU A 335 -3.78 -12.09 -17.26
N PHE A 336 -2.71 -11.30 -17.24
CA PHE A 336 -1.83 -11.05 -18.40
C PHE A 336 -0.68 -12.05 -18.54
N ASN A 337 -0.45 -12.86 -17.50
CA ASN A 337 0.54 -13.92 -17.57
C ASN A 337 -0.04 -15.09 -18.36
N LEU A 338 0.10 -15.07 -19.68
CA LEU A 338 -0.44 -16.06 -20.61
C LEU A 338 0.55 -17.23 -20.83
N PRO A 339 0.35 -18.40 -20.18
CA PRO A 339 1.15 -19.58 -20.46
C PRO A 339 0.97 -20.05 -21.91
N LYS A 340 2.06 -20.50 -22.52
CA LYS A 340 2.08 -20.92 -23.93
C LYS A 340 1.17 -22.13 -24.15
N GLY A 341 0.21 -21.99 -25.07
CA GLY A 341 -0.69 -23.06 -25.48
C GLY A 341 -1.87 -23.31 -24.53
N GLU A 342 -2.01 -22.50 -23.48
CA GLU A 342 -3.14 -22.59 -22.57
C GLU A 342 -4.33 -21.76 -23.09
N PRO A 343 -5.58 -22.16 -22.78
CA PRO A 343 -6.76 -21.40 -23.20
C PRO A 343 -6.81 -20.01 -22.57
N THR A 344 -7.32 -19.04 -23.34
CA THR A 344 -7.58 -17.67 -22.88
C THR A 344 -9.08 -17.39 -22.82
N ILE A 345 -9.44 -16.26 -22.19
CA ILE A 345 -10.76 -15.64 -22.28
C ILE A 345 -10.56 -14.29 -22.94
N SER A 346 -11.17 -14.08 -24.11
CA SER A 346 -11.10 -12.79 -24.82
C SER A 346 -12.17 -11.84 -24.31
N PHE A 347 -11.82 -10.56 -24.18
CA PHE A 347 -12.68 -9.48 -23.69
C PHE A 347 -12.41 -8.19 -24.47
N GLU A 348 -13.45 -7.57 -25.02
CA GLU A 348 -13.33 -6.30 -25.76
C GLU A 348 -13.42 -5.12 -24.80
N HIS A 349 -12.42 -4.23 -24.82
CA HIS A 349 -12.41 -3.03 -23.99
C HIS A 349 -11.52 -1.95 -24.61
N GLN A 350 -12.00 -0.69 -24.64
CA GLN A 350 -11.32 0.45 -25.28
C GLN A 350 -10.90 0.19 -26.74
N GLY A 351 -11.78 -0.43 -27.52
CA GLY A 351 -11.52 -0.74 -28.94
C GLY A 351 -10.45 -1.82 -29.18
N ARG A 352 -10.05 -2.56 -28.13
CA ARG A 352 -9.03 -3.62 -28.18
C ARG A 352 -9.56 -4.92 -27.58
N THR A 353 -9.21 -6.04 -28.21
CA THR A 353 -9.37 -7.37 -27.63
C THR A 353 -8.24 -7.66 -26.63
N TRP A 354 -8.62 -8.01 -25.40
CA TRP A 354 -7.73 -8.44 -24.33
C TRP A 354 -7.90 -9.94 -24.09
N ASP A 355 -6.80 -10.67 -24.07
CA ASP A 355 -6.79 -12.09 -23.73
C ASP A 355 -6.34 -12.30 -22.28
N PHE A 356 -7.17 -12.97 -21.50
CA PHE A 356 -6.91 -13.25 -20.09
C PHE A 356 -6.65 -14.73 -19.82
N ASN A 357 -5.76 -15.00 -18.85
CA ASN A 357 -5.43 -16.34 -18.41
C ASN A 357 -6.66 -17.04 -17.80
N LYS A 358 -7.21 -18.01 -18.54
CA LYS A 358 -8.43 -18.73 -18.13
C LYS A 358 -8.25 -19.51 -16.82
N ALA A 359 -7.09 -20.12 -16.59
CA ALA A 359 -6.85 -20.93 -15.39
C ALA A 359 -6.85 -20.07 -14.12
N THR A 360 -6.23 -18.89 -14.19
CA THR A 360 -6.28 -17.89 -13.10
C THR A 360 -7.72 -17.47 -12.81
N VAL A 361 -8.49 -17.13 -13.85
CA VAL A 361 -9.89 -16.74 -13.70
C VAL A 361 -10.74 -17.86 -13.11
N GLN A 362 -10.57 -19.11 -13.57
CA GLN A 362 -11.31 -20.26 -13.06
C GLN A 362 -11.05 -20.54 -11.57
N ASN A 363 -9.83 -20.26 -11.08
CA ASN A 363 -9.53 -20.38 -9.66
C ASN A 363 -10.30 -19.35 -8.82
N TRP A 364 -10.40 -18.11 -9.31
CA TRP A 364 -11.19 -17.06 -8.69
C TRP A 364 -12.69 -17.36 -8.75
N ASP A 365 -13.21 -17.77 -9.92
CA ASP A 365 -14.61 -18.19 -10.11
C ASP A 365 -15.03 -19.20 -9.05
N ASN A 366 -14.19 -20.23 -8.81
CA ASN A 366 -14.52 -21.27 -7.85
C ASN A 366 -14.64 -20.74 -6.42
N THR A 367 -13.76 -19.81 -6.02
CA THR A 367 -13.75 -19.26 -4.67
C THR A 367 -14.91 -18.27 -4.48
N ILE A 368 -15.09 -17.34 -5.42
CA ILE A 368 -16.12 -16.29 -5.35
C ILE A 368 -17.51 -16.91 -5.46
N ARG A 369 -17.71 -17.92 -6.32
CA ARG A 369 -18.96 -18.68 -6.38
C ARG A 369 -19.24 -19.39 -5.06
N LEU A 370 -18.26 -20.05 -4.44
CA LEU A 370 -18.47 -20.68 -3.13
C LEU A 370 -18.86 -19.66 -2.05
N MET A 371 -18.21 -18.50 -2.00
CA MET A 371 -18.61 -17.44 -1.07
C MET A 371 -20.06 -16.99 -1.34
N SER A 372 -20.43 -16.79 -2.60
CA SER A 372 -21.78 -16.38 -3.01
C SER A 372 -22.85 -17.44 -2.71
N ASP A 373 -22.52 -18.72 -2.89
CA ASP A 373 -23.41 -19.86 -2.60
C ASP A 373 -23.68 -20.00 -1.08
N HIS A 374 -22.82 -19.40 -0.25
CA HIS A 374 -22.96 -19.31 1.21
C HIS A 374 -23.49 -17.93 1.68
N ASP A 375 -24.05 -17.13 0.77
CA ASP A 375 -24.58 -15.79 1.06
C ASP A 375 -23.55 -14.82 1.68
N ILE A 376 -22.25 -15.06 1.45
CA ILE A 376 -21.17 -14.18 1.89
C ILE A 376 -21.06 -13.00 0.93
N VAL A 377 -21.12 -11.77 1.46
CA VAL A 377 -20.79 -10.56 0.71
C VAL A 377 -19.28 -10.49 0.47
N VAL A 378 -18.89 -10.50 -0.80
CA VAL A 378 -17.49 -10.59 -1.20
C VAL A 378 -16.88 -9.21 -1.41
N SER A 379 -15.72 -9.00 -0.79
CA SER A 379 -14.80 -7.89 -1.04
C SER A 379 -13.55 -8.39 -1.77
N ALA A 380 -13.30 -7.91 -2.99
CA ALA A 380 -12.10 -8.27 -3.75
C ALA A 380 -10.99 -7.25 -3.51
N ILE A 381 -9.80 -7.71 -3.10
CA ILE A 381 -8.58 -6.90 -3.02
C ILE A 381 -7.81 -7.03 -4.33
N LEU A 382 -7.71 -5.94 -5.09
CA LEU A 382 -6.98 -5.90 -6.35
C LEU A 382 -5.48 -5.71 -6.07
N LEU A 383 -4.63 -6.61 -6.55
CA LEU A 383 -3.19 -6.59 -6.32
C LEU A 383 -2.43 -6.69 -7.63
N ILE A 384 -1.23 -6.10 -7.70
CA ILE A 384 -0.37 -6.17 -8.89
C ILE A 384 0.95 -6.79 -8.50
N GLY A 385 1.08 -8.09 -8.79
CA GLY A 385 2.32 -8.82 -8.60
C GLY A 385 3.45 -8.31 -9.52
N PRO A 386 4.72 -8.59 -9.18
CA PRO A 386 5.90 -8.10 -9.87
C PRO A 386 6.19 -8.91 -11.16
N LYS A 387 5.18 -9.02 -12.01
CA LYS A 387 5.28 -9.67 -13.31
C LYS A 387 5.47 -8.60 -14.38
N GLN A 388 6.31 -8.91 -15.37
CA GLN A 388 6.56 -8.06 -16.53
C GLN A 388 5.32 -8.03 -17.43
N THR A 389 4.34 -7.24 -17.04
CA THR A 389 3.05 -7.02 -17.69
C THR A 389 2.87 -5.50 -17.88
N PRO A 390 1.95 -5.05 -18.75
CA PRO A 390 1.68 -3.62 -18.88
C PRO A 390 1.27 -2.91 -17.58
N LEU A 391 0.78 -3.67 -16.58
CA LEU A 391 0.38 -3.15 -15.28
C LEU A 391 1.55 -2.74 -14.37
N LEU A 392 2.76 -3.28 -14.57
CA LEU A 392 3.86 -3.06 -13.62
C LEU A 392 4.35 -1.61 -13.70
N HIS A 393 4.34 -0.89 -12.59
CA HIS A 393 4.81 0.49 -12.57
C HIS A 393 6.30 0.56 -12.98
N PRO A 394 6.72 1.51 -13.85
CA PRO A 394 8.08 1.56 -14.37
C PRO A 394 9.16 1.78 -13.30
N ASP A 395 8.84 2.49 -12.22
CA ASP A 395 9.74 2.70 -11.08
C ASP A 395 9.69 1.57 -10.03
N TYR A 396 8.94 0.48 -10.27
CA TYR A 396 8.91 -0.67 -9.35
C TYR A 396 10.33 -1.21 -9.12
N ILE A 397 10.63 -1.58 -7.88
CA ILE A 397 11.86 -2.29 -7.54
C ILE A 397 11.57 -3.57 -6.74
N ASP A 398 12.46 -4.56 -6.86
CA ASP A 398 12.36 -5.90 -6.26
C ASP A 398 12.41 -5.96 -4.71
N ALA A 399 12.20 -4.82 -4.04
CA ALA A 399 11.99 -4.73 -2.59
C ALA A 399 10.50 -4.77 -2.21
N GLY A 400 9.59 -4.44 -3.14
CA GLY A 400 8.15 -4.53 -2.92
C GLY A 400 7.62 -5.95 -3.08
N ILE A 401 6.47 -6.24 -2.43
CA ILE A 401 5.70 -7.46 -2.66
C ILE A 401 4.73 -7.26 -3.84
N TYR A 402 4.13 -6.08 -3.93
CA TYR A 402 3.25 -5.66 -5.01
C TYR A 402 3.63 -4.27 -5.51
N SER A 403 3.14 -3.93 -6.71
CA SER A 403 3.30 -2.63 -7.34
C SER A 403 1.99 -1.86 -7.37
N ILE A 404 2.05 -0.54 -7.56
CA ILE A 404 0.91 0.21 -8.09
C ILE A 404 0.76 -0.08 -9.59
N ALA A 405 -0.38 0.24 -10.19
CA ALA A 405 -0.55 0.10 -11.63
C ALA A 405 0.23 1.16 -12.41
N ASN A 406 0.65 0.80 -13.62
CA ASN A 406 1.30 1.72 -14.54
C ASN A 406 0.28 2.66 -15.21
N PHE A 407 0.10 3.84 -14.63
CA PHE A 407 -0.72 4.92 -15.20
C PHE A 407 0.07 5.99 -15.94
N THR A 408 1.38 5.79 -16.16
CA THR A 408 2.22 6.78 -16.85
C THR A 408 2.10 6.71 -18.37
N ILE A 409 1.45 5.66 -18.88
CA ILE A 409 1.23 5.43 -20.31
C ILE A 409 -0.19 4.89 -20.56
N GLU A 410 -0.67 5.10 -21.79
CA GLU A 410 -1.97 4.63 -22.22
C GLU A 410 -2.12 3.10 -22.11
N GLU A 411 -1.14 2.33 -22.56
CA GLU A 411 -1.22 0.86 -22.57
C GLU A 411 -1.41 0.26 -21.17
N GLY A 412 -0.66 0.74 -20.18
CA GLY A 412 -0.77 0.29 -18.79
C GLY A 412 -2.13 0.66 -18.18
N THR A 413 -2.63 1.84 -18.52
CA THR A 413 -3.93 2.32 -18.04
C THR A 413 -5.09 1.55 -18.66
N ASP A 414 -5.07 1.33 -19.96
CA ASP A 414 -6.09 0.52 -20.64
C ASP A 414 -6.04 -0.94 -20.20
N ALA A 415 -4.85 -1.50 -19.91
CA ALA A 415 -4.72 -2.83 -19.33
C ALA A 415 -5.38 -2.92 -17.94
N TYR A 416 -5.16 -1.92 -17.07
CA TYR A 416 -5.79 -1.86 -15.76
C TYR A 416 -7.31 -1.79 -15.88
N ARG A 417 -7.82 -0.87 -16.72
CA ARG A 417 -9.25 -0.69 -16.96
C ARG A 417 -9.90 -1.94 -17.55
N ALA A 418 -9.25 -2.60 -18.51
CA ALA A 418 -9.72 -3.86 -19.09
C ALA A 418 -9.80 -4.98 -18.05
N ALA A 419 -8.80 -5.12 -17.18
CA ALA A 419 -8.80 -6.10 -16.10
C ALA A 419 -9.95 -5.85 -15.11
N VAL A 420 -10.14 -4.60 -14.66
CA VAL A 420 -11.22 -4.25 -13.74
C VAL A 420 -12.59 -4.45 -14.40
N ALA A 421 -12.79 -3.94 -15.62
CA ALA A 421 -14.05 -4.08 -16.36
C ALA A 421 -14.42 -5.55 -16.59
N PHE A 422 -13.44 -6.40 -16.91
CA PHE A 422 -13.65 -7.84 -17.05
C PHE A 422 -14.11 -8.50 -15.75
N LEU A 423 -13.45 -8.22 -14.63
CA LEU A 423 -13.81 -8.77 -13.34
C LEU A 423 -15.19 -8.24 -12.90
N ALA A 424 -15.46 -6.96 -13.12
CA ALA A 424 -16.74 -6.33 -12.80
C ALA A 424 -17.89 -6.91 -13.63
N GLU A 425 -17.75 -7.04 -14.95
CA GLU A 425 -18.75 -7.69 -15.81
C GLU A 425 -19.04 -9.11 -15.31
N ARG A 426 -17.98 -9.86 -15.02
CA ARG A 426 -18.05 -11.28 -14.68
C ARG A 426 -18.71 -11.55 -13.33
N TYR A 427 -18.37 -10.76 -12.30
CA TYR A 427 -18.82 -10.92 -10.92
C TYR A 427 -19.96 -9.98 -10.53
N SER A 428 -20.69 -9.45 -11.52
CA SER A 428 -21.96 -8.72 -11.31
C SER A 428 -23.10 -9.29 -12.16
N ARG A 429 -22.93 -10.50 -12.70
CA ARG A 429 -23.94 -11.12 -13.57
C ARG A 429 -25.19 -11.46 -12.76
N PRO A 430 -26.40 -11.12 -13.25
CA PRO A 430 -27.65 -11.44 -12.53
C PRO A 430 -27.83 -12.94 -12.27
N ASP A 431 -27.28 -13.80 -13.12
CA ASP A 431 -27.33 -15.26 -12.97
C ASP A 431 -26.36 -15.82 -11.91
N LYS A 432 -25.51 -14.96 -11.31
CA LYS A 432 -24.45 -15.29 -10.34
C LYS A 432 -23.56 -16.47 -10.77
N LYS A 433 -23.43 -16.72 -12.08
CA LYS A 433 -22.75 -17.92 -12.62
C LYS A 433 -21.33 -18.10 -12.08
N TYR A 434 -20.63 -17.01 -11.82
CA TYR A 434 -19.25 -17.00 -11.32
C TYR A 434 -19.14 -16.44 -9.89
N GLY A 435 -20.28 -16.30 -9.21
CA GLY A 435 -20.42 -15.56 -7.96
C GLY A 435 -20.56 -14.05 -8.16
N TRP A 436 -20.46 -13.31 -7.05
CA TRP A 436 -20.75 -11.88 -6.97
C TRP A 436 -19.68 -11.14 -6.16
N VAL A 437 -19.23 -9.98 -6.63
CA VAL A 437 -18.34 -9.05 -5.91
C VAL A 437 -19.05 -7.71 -5.75
N THR A 438 -19.19 -7.25 -4.51
CA THR A 438 -19.84 -5.97 -4.17
C THR A 438 -18.82 -4.87 -3.90
N HIS A 439 -17.74 -5.23 -3.18
CA HIS A 439 -16.74 -4.28 -2.72
C HIS A 439 -15.40 -4.51 -3.42
N TRP A 440 -14.75 -3.43 -3.84
CA TRP A 440 -13.47 -3.46 -4.51
C TRP A 440 -12.44 -2.68 -3.69
N ILE A 441 -11.61 -3.40 -2.95
CA ILE A 441 -10.50 -2.81 -2.19
C ILE A 441 -9.35 -2.64 -3.17
N VAL A 442 -8.92 -1.39 -3.38
CA VAL A 442 -7.90 -1.06 -4.38
C VAL A 442 -6.54 -1.10 -3.72
N PHE A 443 -5.79 -2.16 -4.02
CA PHE A 443 -4.52 -2.49 -3.37
C PHE A 443 -4.65 -2.76 -1.86
N ASN A 444 -3.53 -2.96 -1.19
CA ASN A 444 -3.47 -3.33 0.23
C ASN A 444 -2.52 -2.40 0.96
N GLU A 445 -2.90 -1.90 2.14
CA GLU A 445 -2.04 -1.13 3.04
C GLU A 445 -1.22 -0.06 2.32
N VAL A 446 -1.93 0.84 1.62
CA VAL A 446 -1.34 1.79 0.66
C VAL A 446 -0.48 2.85 1.35
N ASP A 447 -0.71 3.05 2.64
CA ASP A 447 0.16 3.85 3.51
C ASP A 447 1.57 3.25 3.67
N PHE A 448 1.72 1.94 3.49
CA PHE A 448 3.00 1.23 3.45
C PHE A 448 3.48 1.00 2.00
N GLY A 449 3.47 2.09 1.21
CA GLY A 449 3.62 2.03 -0.24
C GLY A 449 4.88 1.34 -0.75
N TRP A 450 5.99 1.38 -0.02
CA TRP A 450 7.23 0.68 -0.40
C TRP A 450 7.08 -0.85 -0.47
N VAL A 451 6.28 -1.43 0.43
CA VAL A 451 6.11 -2.89 0.53
C VAL A 451 4.92 -3.34 -0.30
N TRP A 452 3.78 -2.65 -0.20
CA TRP A 452 2.51 -3.17 -0.72
C TRP A 452 2.01 -2.52 -2.00
N THR A 453 2.59 -1.40 -2.44
CA THR A 453 2.20 -0.72 -3.70
C THR A 453 3.42 -0.02 -4.31
N ASN A 454 4.51 -0.75 -4.48
CA ASN A 454 5.80 -0.17 -4.83
C ASN A 454 5.78 0.50 -6.20
N MET A 455 6.18 1.77 -6.22
CA MET A 455 6.45 2.57 -7.41
C MET A 455 7.77 3.32 -7.27
N GLY A 456 8.74 2.70 -6.61
CA GLY A 456 10.00 3.32 -6.21
C GLY A 456 9.82 4.33 -5.06
N GLU A 457 10.90 5.05 -4.73
CA GLU A 457 10.84 6.15 -3.76
C GLU A 457 10.10 7.34 -4.38
N GLN A 458 8.96 7.72 -3.82
CA GLN A 458 8.11 8.82 -4.31
C GLN A 458 7.69 9.76 -3.18
N PRO A 459 7.71 11.09 -3.40
CA PRO A 459 6.97 12.02 -2.56
C PRO A 459 5.48 11.66 -2.50
N GLU A 460 4.84 11.95 -1.37
CA GLU A 460 3.42 11.62 -1.13
C GLU A 460 2.49 12.16 -2.21
N ALA A 461 2.69 13.39 -2.69
CA ALA A 461 1.82 14.00 -3.69
C ALA A 461 1.78 13.19 -5.01
N ILE A 462 2.94 12.75 -5.51
CA ILE A 462 3.04 11.93 -6.74
C ILE A 462 2.44 10.55 -6.51
N TYR A 463 2.78 9.93 -5.37
CA TYR A 463 2.28 8.61 -5.00
C TYR A 463 0.74 8.62 -4.96
N PHE A 464 0.17 9.60 -4.27
CA PHE A 464 -1.27 9.65 -4.04
C PHE A 464 -2.05 10.11 -5.27
N ASP A 465 -1.49 10.98 -6.13
CA ASP A 465 -2.06 11.30 -7.44
C ASP A 465 -2.20 10.05 -8.32
N THR A 466 -1.24 9.13 -8.23
CA THR A 466 -1.29 7.85 -8.94
C THR A 466 -2.31 6.90 -8.30
N TYR A 467 -2.35 6.84 -6.97
CA TYR A 467 -3.27 5.97 -6.23
C TYR A 467 -4.74 6.38 -6.40
N GLN A 468 -5.06 7.67 -6.28
CA GLN A 468 -6.44 8.15 -6.41
C GLN A 468 -7.02 7.85 -7.80
N LYS A 469 -6.20 7.91 -8.86
CA LYS A 469 -6.59 7.45 -10.21
C LYS A 469 -6.96 5.97 -10.22
N ALA A 470 -6.21 5.11 -9.53
CA ALA A 470 -6.54 3.69 -9.41
C ALA A 470 -7.94 3.49 -8.79
N LEU A 471 -8.19 4.22 -7.71
CA LEU A 471 -9.45 4.17 -6.97
C LEU A 471 -10.62 4.68 -7.83
N ARG A 472 -10.42 5.81 -8.51
CA ARG A 472 -11.40 6.40 -9.44
C ARG A 472 -11.70 5.51 -10.63
N LEU A 473 -10.67 4.99 -11.31
CA LEU A 473 -10.85 4.11 -12.46
C LEU A 473 -11.53 2.81 -12.07
N THR A 474 -11.24 2.27 -10.87
CA THR A 474 -11.97 1.10 -10.37
C THR A 474 -13.44 1.41 -10.15
N TRP A 475 -13.76 2.57 -9.58
CA TRP A 475 -15.15 2.97 -9.36
C TRP A 475 -15.90 3.12 -10.69
N LEU A 476 -15.32 3.84 -11.65
CA LEU A 476 -15.91 4.05 -12.98
C LEU A 476 -16.16 2.72 -13.70
N GLU A 477 -15.15 1.85 -13.78
CA GLU A 477 -15.27 0.59 -14.53
C GLU A 477 -16.20 -0.41 -13.84
N THR A 478 -16.24 -0.45 -12.50
CA THR A 478 -17.14 -1.36 -11.79
C THR A 478 -18.60 -0.92 -11.87
N ARG A 479 -18.87 0.39 -11.79
CA ARG A 479 -20.23 0.94 -11.85
C ARG A 479 -20.93 0.81 -13.19
N ARG A 480 -20.16 0.61 -14.27
CA ARG A 480 -20.72 0.20 -15.57
C ARG A 480 -21.54 -1.07 -15.51
N PHE A 481 -21.22 -2.00 -14.61
CA PHE A 481 -21.89 -3.30 -14.53
C PHE A 481 -22.66 -3.50 -13.23
N ASN A 482 -22.26 -2.81 -12.16
CA ASN A 482 -22.94 -2.82 -10.88
C ASN A 482 -23.05 -1.38 -10.34
N PRO A 483 -24.20 -0.68 -10.49
CA PRO A 483 -24.34 0.71 -10.05
C PRO A 483 -24.17 0.88 -8.53
N THR A 484 -24.24 -0.21 -7.77
CA THR A 484 -24.09 -0.23 -6.31
C THR A 484 -22.72 -0.70 -5.84
N SER A 485 -21.74 -0.90 -6.75
CA SER A 485 -20.38 -1.22 -6.34
C SER A 485 -19.76 -0.07 -5.56
N GLU A 486 -18.94 -0.42 -4.58
CA GLU A 486 -18.14 0.52 -3.80
C GLU A 486 -16.67 0.18 -3.92
N VAL A 487 -15.84 1.22 -3.84
CA VAL A 487 -14.38 1.09 -3.85
C VAL A 487 -13.80 1.55 -2.52
N PHE A 488 -12.73 0.91 -2.08
CA PHE A 488 -12.18 1.14 -0.75
C PHE A 488 -10.68 1.41 -0.79
N ILE A 489 -10.23 2.39 -0.01
CA ILE A 489 -8.81 2.59 0.30
C ILE A 489 -8.37 1.69 1.46
N SER A 490 -7.32 0.89 1.26
CA SER A 490 -6.79 -0.01 2.29
C SER A 490 -5.69 0.64 3.12
N LEU A 491 -5.85 0.69 4.45
CA LEU A 491 -4.94 1.39 5.37
C LEU A 491 -4.55 0.53 6.57
N THR A 492 -3.29 0.61 7.03
CA THR A 492 -2.83 -0.05 8.26
C THR A 492 -3.43 0.58 9.53
N HIS A 493 -3.11 0.03 10.70
CA HIS A 493 -3.42 0.60 12.02
C HIS A 493 -2.64 1.88 12.37
N HIS A 494 -1.64 2.26 11.58
CA HIS A 494 -1.00 3.58 11.74
C HIS A 494 -2.00 4.68 11.40
N TRP A 495 -1.78 5.90 11.91
CA TRP A 495 -2.70 7.01 11.63
C TRP A 495 -1.98 8.30 11.31
N ASP A 496 -1.51 9.01 12.34
CA ASP A 496 -0.83 10.30 12.21
C ASP A 496 0.56 10.25 12.86
N TYR A 497 1.53 9.68 12.14
CA TYR A 497 2.88 9.43 12.63
C TYR A 497 3.94 10.04 11.71
N GLY A 498 5.14 10.28 12.23
CA GLY A 498 6.29 10.68 11.42
C GLY A 498 6.99 9.45 10.81
N PRO A 499 6.82 9.13 9.51
CA PRO A 499 7.47 7.98 8.92
C PRO A 499 9.00 8.11 8.95
N ALA A 500 9.68 6.98 9.15
CA ALA A 500 11.15 6.95 9.12
C ALA A 500 11.71 7.38 7.75
N ASP A 501 10.93 7.15 6.69
CA ASP A 501 11.19 7.58 5.32
C ASP A 501 9.88 7.99 4.62
N SER A 502 9.67 9.30 4.48
CA SER A 502 8.46 9.89 3.87
C SER A 502 8.33 9.65 2.36
N PHE A 503 9.27 8.94 1.74
CA PHE A 503 9.20 8.52 0.34
C PHE A 503 8.80 7.05 0.16
N ARG A 504 8.58 6.35 1.29
CA ARG A 504 8.32 4.91 1.35
C ARG A 504 7.06 4.57 2.14
N SER A 505 6.67 5.43 3.08
CA SER A 505 5.46 5.28 3.88
C SER A 505 4.83 6.64 4.13
N TYR A 506 3.50 6.66 4.22
CA TYR A 506 2.68 7.87 4.22
C TYR A 506 1.64 7.78 5.34
N PRO A 507 1.42 8.81 6.17
CA PRO A 507 0.42 8.72 7.24
C PRO A 507 -1.00 8.56 6.69
N PRO A 508 -1.77 7.52 7.11
CA PRO A 508 -3.16 7.31 6.67
C PRO A 508 -4.06 8.53 6.75
N ARG A 509 -3.92 9.36 7.80
CA ARG A 509 -4.64 10.61 7.93
C ARG A 509 -4.39 11.56 6.75
N SER A 510 -3.11 11.77 6.40
CA SER A 510 -2.71 12.64 5.28
C SER A 510 -3.26 12.13 3.94
N LEU A 511 -3.28 10.82 3.76
CA LEU A 511 -3.86 10.19 2.56
C LEU A 511 -5.37 10.43 2.45
N LEU A 512 -6.11 10.32 3.55
CA LEU A 512 -7.55 10.59 3.56
C LEU A 512 -7.86 12.08 3.34
N ASP A 513 -7.09 12.98 3.96
CA ASP A 513 -7.23 14.44 3.74
C ASP A 513 -7.01 14.80 2.26
N ARG A 514 -5.99 14.21 1.63
CA ARG A 514 -5.77 14.34 0.19
C ARG A 514 -6.93 13.76 -0.61
N LEU A 515 -7.47 12.60 -0.23
CA LEU A 515 -8.60 11.99 -0.95
C LEU A 515 -9.86 12.86 -0.90
N ALA A 516 -10.15 13.47 0.24
CA ALA A 516 -11.22 14.45 0.38
C ALA A 516 -10.96 15.68 -0.50
N THR A 517 -9.72 16.18 -0.54
CA THR A 517 -9.33 17.30 -1.42
C THR A 517 -9.54 16.95 -2.90
N TYR A 518 -9.06 15.80 -3.36
CA TYR A 518 -9.32 15.30 -4.72
C TYR A 518 -10.81 15.15 -5.02
N SER A 519 -11.60 14.65 -4.07
CA SER A 519 -13.05 14.49 -4.22
C SER A 519 -13.73 15.85 -4.38
N SER A 520 -13.31 16.87 -3.63
CA SER A 520 -13.85 18.22 -3.75
C SER A 520 -13.45 18.94 -5.05
N GLN A 521 -12.24 18.70 -5.56
CA GLN A 521 -11.69 19.40 -6.72
C GLN A 521 -12.03 18.70 -8.05
N GLU A 522 -11.93 17.38 -8.10
CA GLU A 522 -12.08 16.61 -9.35
C GLU A 522 -13.44 15.89 -9.46
N GLY A 523 -14.40 16.23 -8.59
CA GLY A 523 -15.74 15.65 -8.55
C GLY A 523 -15.86 14.50 -7.56
N ASP A 524 -16.81 14.58 -6.62
CA ASP A 524 -16.97 13.60 -5.55
C ASP A 524 -17.55 12.27 -6.07
N TYR A 525 -17.28 11.17 -5.37
CA TYR A 525 -17.72 9.82 -5.69
C TYR A 525 -17.74 8.94 -4.44
N GLN A 526 -18.51 7.86 -4.47
CA GLN A 526 -18.65 6.95 -3.32
C GLN A 526 -17.44 6.00 -3.17
N TRP A 527 -16.39 6.50 -2.52
CA TRP A 527 -15.33 5.69 -1.93
C TRP A 527 -15.62 5.40 -0.45
N GLY A 528 -15.04 4.32 0.07
CA GLY A 528 -15.04 3.92 1.49
C GLY A 528 -13.64 3.58 2.01
N VAL A 529 -13.53 3.13 3.25
CA VAL A 529 -12.25 2.82 3.91
C VAL A 529 -12.18 1.34 4.31
N ALA A 530 -11.14 0.65 3.88
CA ALA A 530 -10.77 -0.70 4.28
C ALA A 530 -9.64 -0.63 5.33
N TYR A 531 -9.98 -0.53 6.60
CA TYR A 531 -9.02 -0.25 7.68
C TYR A 531 -8.56 -1.52 8.37
N HIS A 532 -7.29 -1.62 8.77
CA HIS A 532 -6.70 -2.80 9.42
C HIS A 532 -6.36 -2.50 10.90
N PRO A 533 -7.33 -2.52 11.83
CA PRO A 533 -7.12 -2.14 13.23
C PRO A 533 -6.45 -3.25 14.03
N TYR A 534 -5.17 -3.50 13.76
CA TYR A 534 -4.33 -4.35 14.60
C TYR A 534 -4.00 -3.69 15.94
N PRO A 535 -3.64 -4.47 16.98
CA PRO A 535 -3.00 -3.92 18.18
C PRO A 535 -1.75 -3.13 17.82
N GLN A 536 -1.41 -2.10 18.62
CA GLN A 536 -0.25 -1.24 18.35
C GLN A 536 1.07 -2.04 18.20
N ARG A 537 1.13 -3.22 18.83
CA ARG A 537 2.20 -4.21 18.70
C ARG A 537 1.58 -5.53 18.24
N LEU A 538 1.88 -5.94 17.01
CA LEU A 538 1.31 -7.15 16.40
C LEU A 538 1.45 -8.43 17.23
N PHE A 539 2.53 -8.57 18.01
CA PHE A 539 2.78 -9.74 18.87
C PHE A 539 2.10 -9.66 20.25
N TYR A 540 1.42 -8.56 20.58
CA TYR A 540 0.77 -8.36 21.86
C TYR A 540 -0.74 -8.28 21.69
N PRO A 541 -1.49 -9.37 21.99
CA PRO A 541 -2.92 -9.44 21.69
C PRO A 541 -3.79 -8.56 22.59
N ARG A 542 -3.31 -8.17 23.78
CA ARG A 542 -4.07 -7.40 24.77
C ARG A 542 -4.18 -5.92 24.37
N THR A 543 -4.97 -5.64 23.34
CA THR A 543 -5.14 -4.30 22.76
C THR A 543 -5.71 -3.28 23.75
N TRP A 544 -6.47 -3.72 24.77
CA TRP A 544 -6.94 -2.85 25.85
C TRP A 544 -5.80 -2.26 26.70
N GLU A 545 -4.60 -2.83 26.64
CA GLU A 545 -3.39 -2.33 27.28
C GLU A 545 -2.49 -1.50 26.33
N ASP A 546 -2.99 -1.16 25.15
CA ASP A 546 -2.28 -0.25 24.25
C ASP A 546 -2.04 1.11 24.92
N ARG A 547 -0.94 1.80 24.59
CA ARG A 547 -0.48 3.00 25.31
C ARG A 547 -0.31 4.22 24.43
N SER A 548 -0.02 4.00 23.15
CA SER A 548 0.16 5.06 22.17
C SER A 548 -1.16 5.60 21.59
N PRO A 549 -2.21 4.80 21.38
CA PRO A 549 -3.47 5.32 20.86
C PRO A 549 -4.14 6.29 21.84
N THR A 550 -4.67 7.40 21.33
CA THR A 550 -5.39 8.41 22.12
C THR A 550 -6.78 8.67 21.53
N ALA A 551 -7.66 9.31 22.30
CA ALA A 551 -8.98 9.76 21.87
C ALA A 551 -8.91 11.11 21.13
N SER A 552 -8.05 11.20 20.11
CA SER A 552 -7.81 12.43 19.35
C SER A 552 -7.57 12.10 17.87
N PHE A 553 -7.90 13.04 16.98
CA PHE A 553 -7.56 12.95 15.57
C PHE A 553 -6.04 12.96 15.30
N ASP A 554 -5.23 13.42 16.26
CA ASP A 554 -3.77 13.47 16.17
C ASP A 554 -3.10 12.19 16.74
N THR A 555 -3.87 11.12 17.01
CA THR A 555 -3.35 9.86 17.53
C THR A 555 -2.34 9.21 16.56
N PRO A 556 -1.21 8.64 17.00
CA PRO A 556 -0.27 7.99 16.10
C PRO A 556 -0.80 6.67 15.51
N TYR A 557 -1.78 6.05 16.19
CA TYR A 557 -2.38 4.79 15.80
C TYR A 557 -3.90 4.83 16.03
N ILE A 558 -4.65 4.17 15.15
CA ILE A 558 -6.02 3.74 15.46
C ILE A 558 -6.00 2.23 15.56
N THR A 559 -6.26 1.73 16.77
CA THR A 559 -6.33 0.30 17.11
C THR A 559 -7.72 0.00 17.65
N PRO A 560 -8.05 -1.25 18.03
CA PRO A 560 -9.32 -1.52 18.70
C PRO A 560 -9.54 -0.68 19.97
N GLN A 561 -8.49 -0.18 20.62
CA GLN A 561 -8.59 0.65 21.82
C GLN A 561 -9.31 1.99 21.56
N ASN A 562 -9.13 2.61 20.40
CA ASN A 562 -9.64 3.93 20.07
C ASN A 562 -10.30 3.99 18.68
N ILE A 563 -10.88 2.88 18.21
CA ILE A 563 -11.46 2.75 16.87
C ILE A 563 -12.57 3.79 16.57
N GLU A 564 -13.22 4.33 17.61
CA GLU A 564 -14.19 5.42 17.49
C GLU A 564 -13.61 6.71 16.90
N VAL A 565 -12.28 6.88 16.96
CA VAL A 565 -11.57 7.98 16.30
C VAL A 565 -11.77 7.92 14.78
N LEU A 566 -11.71 6.73 14.16
CA LEU A 566 -11.91 6.59 12.72
C LEU A 566 -13.33 6.97 12.31
N ASP A 567 -14.32 6.45 13.06
CA ASP A 567 -15.73 6.78 12.83
C ASP A 567 -15.97 8.30 12.97
N SER A 568 -15.49 8.90 14.06
CA SER A 568 -15.65 10.34 14.29
C SER A 568 -14.92 11.18 13.23
N TYR A 569 -13.76 10.73 12.75
CA TYR A 569 -13.00 11.41 11.71
C TYR A 569 -13.78 11.45 10.39
N LEU A 570 -14.35 10.32 9.98
CA LEU A 570 -15.10 10.19 8.72
C LEU A 570 -16.50 10.83 8.77
N ASN A 571 -16.97 11.22 9.95
CA ASN A 571 -18.21 11.98 10.13
C ASN A 571 -18.03 13.50 9.91
N GLN A 572 -16.80 14.00 9.69
CA GLN A 572 -16.59 15.42 9.36
C GLN A 572 -17.12 15.74 7.94
N PRO A 573 -17.62 16.96 7.68
CA PRO A 573 -18.31 17.31 6.44
C PRO A 573 -17.55 16.99 5.15
N GLU A 574 -16.23 17.17 5.14
CA GLU A 574 -15.34 16.93 4.00
C GLU A 574 -15.20 15.44 3.64
N PHE A 575 -15.57 14.52 4.53
CA PHE A 575 -15.52 13.08 4.28
C PHE A 575 -16.90 12.47 4.02
N LEU A 576 -17.98 13.24 4.06
CA LEU A 576 -19.31 12.72 3.74
C LEU A 576 -19.46 12.49 2.22
N TYR A 577 -20.35 11.59 1.85
CA TYR A 577 -20.84 11.42 0.48
C TYR A 577 -22.36 11.49 0.51
N ASP A 578 -22.95 12.38 -0.29
CA ASP A 578 -24.39 12.68 -0.25
C ASP A 578 -24.91 12.94 1.18
N GLY A 579 -24.10 13.62 2.00
CA GLY A 579 -24.41 13.96 3.38
C GLY A 579 -24.37 12.79 4.37
N SER A 580 -23.93 11.59 3.95
CA SER A 580 -23.81 10.40 4.79
C SER A 580 -22.34 9.98 5.00
N PRO A 581 -22.00 9.38 6.16
CA PRO A 581 -20.67 8.83 6.38
C PRO A 581 -20.34 7.73 5.38
N ARG A 582 -19.06 7.64 5.01
CA ARG A 582 -18.58 6.62 4.08
C ARG A 582 -18.45 5.27 4.76
N THR A 583 -18.70 4.21 4.00
CA THR A 583 -18.64 2.82 4.48
C THR A 583 -17.22 2.46 4.96
N VAL A 584 -17.12 1.86 6.14
CA VAL A 584 -15.89 1.29 6.70
C VAL A 584 -15.97 -0.23 6.70
N LEU A 585 -14.96 -0.88 6.12
CA LEU A 585 -14.71 -2.31 6.23
C LEU A 585 -13.46 -2.50 7.10
N LEU A 586 -13.57 -3.22 8.21
CA LEU A 586 -12.38 -3.65 8.96
C LEU A 586 -11.88 -4.93 8.30
N SER A 587 -11.10 -4.78 7.22
CA SER A 587 -10.87 -5.82 6.22
C SER A 587 -9.77 -6.83 6.58
N GLU A 588 -8.94 -6.52 7.57
CA GLU A 588 -7.87 -7.40 8.02
C GLU A 588 -7.39 -7.06 9.44
N GLN A 589 -7.63 -7.96 10.40
CA GLN A 589 -7.13 -7.83 11.76
C GLN A 589 -7.18 -9.17 12.50
N GLY A 590 -6.23 -9.40 13.39
CA GLY A 590 -6.19 -10.61 14.20
C GLY A 590 -5.29 -10.46 15.42
N PHE A 591 -5.47 -11.36 16.38
CA PHE A 591 -4.75 -11.32 17.65
C PHE A 591 -3.77 -12.48 17.76
N HIS A 592 -2.51 -12.13 18.02
CA HIS A 592 -1.42 -13.08 18.11
C HIS A 592 -1.58 -14.04 19.28
N THR A 593 -1.29 -15.32 19.04
CA THR A 593 -1.24 -16.36 20.07
C THR A 593 0.19 -16.90 20.11
N PRO A 594 1.08 -16.48 21.04
CA PRO A 594 2.51 -16.83 20.98
C PRO A 594 2.76 -18.35 21.05
N ASP A 595 2.01 -19.02 21.90
CA ASP A 595 1.92 -20.48 22.03
C ASP A 595 0.44 -20.91 21.90
N TYR A 596 0.13 -22.15 22.27
CA TYR A 596 -1.24 -22.66 22.28
C TYR A 596 -1.70 -23.03 23.70
N ASP A 597 -1.10 -22.39 24.70
CA ASP A 597 -1.46 -22.59 26.10
C ASP A 597 -2.74 -21.81 26.43
N ASP A 598 -3.46 -22.26 27.46
CA ASP A 598 -4.78 -21.71 27.83
C ASP A 598 -4.76 -20.18 28.02
N ALA A 599 -3.70 -19.64 28.63
CA ALA A 599 -3.57 -18.19 28.87
C ALA A 599 -3.49 -17.39 27.56
N SER A 600 -2.69 -17.86 26.58
CA SER A 600 -2.56 -17.20 25.28
C SER A 600 -3.85 -17.31 24.46
N MET A 601 -4.57 -18.44 24.58
CA MET A 601 -5.89 -18.60 23.96
C MET A 601 -6.95 -17.69 24.60
N GLN A 602 -6.89 -17.52 25.92
CA GLN A 602 -7.78 -16.62 26.66
C GLN A 602 -7.52 -15.15 26.28
N ASP A 603 -6.26 -14.73 26.16
CA ASP A 603 -5.90 -13.39 25.67
C ASP A 603 -6.49 -13.11 24.29
N LYS A 604 -6.44 -14.10 23.38
CA LYS A 604 -7.04 -13.99 22.04
C LYS A 604 -8.57 -13.83 22.12
N ALA A 605 -9.22 -14.63 22.95
CA ALA A 605 -10.67 -14.58 23.14
C ALA A 605 -11.12 -13.22 23.70
N ALA A 606 -10.42 -12.73 24.72
CA ALA A 606 -10.66 -11.41 25.30
C ALA A 606 -10.43 -10.27 24.30
N ALA A 607 -9.40 -10.38 23.43
CA ALA A 607 -9.13 -9.37 22.41
C ALA A 607 -10.23 -9.30 21.34
N ILE A 608 -10.78 -10.46 20.95
CA ILE A 608 -11.95 -10.53 20.05
C ILE A 608 -13.15 -9.85 20.70
N ALA A 609 -13.48 -10.23 21.94
CA ALA A 609 -14.61 -9.67 22.69
C ALA A 609 -14.49 -8.14 22.88
N TYR A 610 -13.31 -7.67 23.31
CA TYR A 610 -13.02 -6.25 23.47
C TYR A 610 -13.23 -5.47 22.17
N THR A 611 -12.64 -5.97 21.08
CA THR A 611 -12.76 -5.32 19.77
C THR A 611 -14.20 -5.28 19.31
N TRP A 612 -14.95 -6.36 19.53
CA TRP A 612 -16.35 -6.43 19.15
C TRP A 612 -17.19 -5.39 19.90
N ALA A 613 -17.05 -5.31 21.23
CA ALA A 613 -17.75 -4.33 22.04
C ALA A 613 -17.50 -2.89 21.58
N LYS A 614 -16.28 -2.59 21.10
CA LYS A 614 -15.89 -1.26 20.59
C LYS A 614 -16.48 -0.93 19.23
N ILE A 615 -16.64 -1.90 18.34
CA ILE A 615 -17.11 -1.64 16.95
C ILE A 615 -18.63 -1.77 16.80
N MET A 616 -19.32 -2.50 17.68
CA MET A 616 -20.76 -2.73 17.56
C MET A 616 -21.59 -1.43 17.54
N PRO A 617 -21.28 -0.40 18.35
CA PRO A 617 -22.00 0.87 18.32
C PRO A 617 -21.74 1.73 17.06
N LEU A 618 -20.74 1.39 16.24
CA LEU A 618 -20.30 2.22 15.12
C LEU A 618 -21.08 1.87 13.85
N GLU A 619 -21.90 2.81 13.39
CA GLU A 619 -22.75 2.64 12.20
C GLU A 619 -21.94 2.65 10.90
N SER A 620 -20.80 3.36 10.85
CA SER A 620 -19.94 3.38 9.66
C SER A 620 -19.29 2.02 9.37
N VAL A 621 -19.06 1.20 10.40
CA VAL A 621 -18.43 -0.12 10.28
C VAL A 621 -19.44 -1.13 9.75
N GLU A 622 -19.36 -1.50 8.48
CA GLU A 622 -20.28 -2.48 7.89
C GLU A 622 -19.90 -3.92 8.26
N SER A 623 -18.60 -4.24 8.27
CA SER A 623 -18.13 -5.58 8.62
C SER A 623 -16.72 -5.60 9.20
N PHE A 624 -16.45 -6.68 9.93
CA PHE A 624 -15.20 -7.02 10.60
C PHE A 624 -14.70 -8.37 10.10
N HIS A 625 -13.65 -8.35 9.27
CA HIS A 625 -13.06 -9.52 8.66
C HIS A 625 -11.87 -10.03 9.49
N TYR A 626 -12.12 -11.10 10.25
CA TYR A 626 -11.07 -11.68 11.09
C TYR A 626 -9.98 -12.32 10.23
N HIS A 627 -8.76 -11.84 10.36
CA HIS A 627 -7.56 -12.38 9.75
C HIS A 627 -6.87 -13.33 10.74
N ARG A 628 -6.94 -14.64 10.56
CA ARG A 628 -7.44 -15.42 9.41
C ARG A 628 -8.10 -16.70 9.89
N TRP A 629 -8.55 -17.55 8.97
CA TRP A 629 -9.15 -18.85 9.34
C TRP A 629 -8.17 -19.80 10.06
N VAL A 630 -6.95 -19.97 9.52
CA VAL A 630 -5.92 -20.90 10.05
C VAL A 630 -4.60 -20.16 10.14
N ASP A 631 -3.84 -20.40 11.23
CA ASP A 631 -2.47 -19.91 11.35
C ASP A 631 -1.63 -20.24 10.12
N HIS A 632 -0.74 -19.32 9.73
CA HIS A 632 0.11 -19.50 8.57
C HIS A 632 1.60 -19.46 8.93
N PRO A 633 2.43 -20.43 8.47
CA PRO A 633 3.85 -20.48 8.85
C PRO A 633 4.69 -19.34 8.24
N LYS A 634 4.20 -18.64 7.22
CA LYS A 634 4.89 -17.53 6.55
C LYS A 634 4.26 -16.18 6.87
N GLU A 635 4.08 -15.90 8.15
CA GLU A 635 3.44 -14.67 8.65
C GLU A 635 4.34 -13.93 9.64
N GLY A 636 5.67 -14.02 9.42
CA GLY A 636 6.65 -13.37 10.29
C GLY A 636 6.66 -13.88 11.73
N GLY A 637 6.14 -15.09 11.98
CA GLY A 637 5.99 -15.67 13.31
C GLY A 637 4.63 -15.39 13.97
N LEU A 638 3.76 -14.59 13.36
CA LEU A 638 2.42 -14.37 13.88
C LEU A 638 1.55 -15.62 13.74
N LYS A 639 0.68 -15.86 14.74
CA LYS A 639 -0.30 -16.94 14.79
C LYS A 639 -1.70 -16.36 15.03
N LEU A 640 -2.22 -15.69 14.01
CA LEU A 640 -3.45 -14.90 14.09
C LEU A 640 -4.72 -15.73 13.89
N GLY A 641 -4.62 -16.94 13.35
CA GLY A 641 -5.75 -17.75 12.93
C GLY A 641 -6.73 -18.10 14.06
N LEU A 642 -8.00 -18.32 13.71
CA LEU A 642 -9.00 -18.95 14.59
C LEU A 642 -8.74 -20.45 14.79
N ARG A 643 -7.86 -21.02 13.96
CA ARG A 643 -7.34 -22.37 14.10
C ARG A 643 -5.82 -22.37 14.20
N THR A 644 -5.27 -23.38 14.88
CA THR A 644 -3.82 -23.60 15.02
C THR A 644 -3.17 -23.90 13.67
N LEU A 645 -1.85 -24.00 13.64
CA LEU A 645 -1.13 -24.54 12.49
C LEU A 645 -1.60 -25.97 12.17
N PRO A 646 -1.61 -26.36 10.88
CA PRO A 646 -1.85 -27.74 10.49
C PRO A 646 -0.89 -28.73 11.15
N SER A 647 -1.41 -29.92 11.48
CA SER A 647 -0.62 -31.02 12.06
C SER A 647 -1.03 -32.36 11.41
N PRO A 648 -0.24 -33.44 11.57
CA PRO A 648 -0.59 -34.75 11.01
C PRO A 648 -2.00 -35.19 11.45
N GLY A 649 -2.88 -35.46 10.48
CA GLY A 649 -4.29 -35.80 10.73
C GLY A 649 -5.23 -34.60 10.92
N LYS A 650 -4.71 -33.37 11.04
CA LYS A 650 -5.46 -32.13 11.19
C LYS A 650 -4.99 -31.09 10.15
N PRO A 651 -5.38 -31.24 8.88
CA PRO A 651 -4.86 -30.41 7.78
C PRO A 651 -5.22 -28.92 7.86
N TYR A 652 -6.16 -28.55 8.73
CA TYR A 652 -6.60 -27.16 8.99
C TYR A 652 -6.42 -26.76 10.46
N GLY A 653 -5.58 -27.49 11.20
CA GLY A 653 -5.38 -27.26 12.63
C GLY A 653 -6.61 -27.50 13.49
N GLU A 654 -6.45 -27.23 14.78
CA GLU A 654 -7.51 -27.30 15.79
C GLU A 654 -8.15 -25.93 15.98
N ARG A 655 -9.43 -25.91 16.35
CA ARG A 655 -10.08 -24.67 16.80
C ARG A 655 -9.33 -24.14 18.01
N LYS A 656 -9.06 -22.85 18.02
CA LYS A 656 -8.48 -22.17 19.18
C LYS A 656 -9.60 -21.80 20.13
N GLU A 657 -9.90 -22.66 21.09
CA GLU A 657 -10.87 -22.36 22.14
C GLU A 657 -10.20 -21.59 23.28
N PRO A 658 -10.90 -20.63 23.92
CA PRO A 658 -12.30 -20.26 23.69
C PRO A 658 -12.53 -19.24 22.56
N ALA A 659 -11.48 -18.74 21.90
CA ALA A 659 -11.59 -17.66 20.90
C ALA A 659 -12.52 -17.99 19.71
N PHE A 660 -12.53 -19.25 19.26
CA PHE A 660 -13.45 -19.70 18.20
C PHE A 660 -14.90 -19.61 18.66
N SER A 661 -15.22 -20.15 19.85
CA SER A 661 -16.57 -20.07 20.42
C SER A 661 -17.00 -18.63 20.71
N VAL A 662 -16.09 -17.78 21.21
CA VAL A 662 -16.37 -16.35 21.41
C VAL A 662 -16.77 -15.69 20.10
N PHE A 663 -16.00 -15.88 19.02
CA PHE A 663 -16.33 -15.29 17.72
C PHE A 663 -17.64 -15.84 17.13
N ALA A 664 -17.93 -17.13 17.34
CA ALA A 664 -19.17 -17.75 16.90
C ALA A 664 -20.41 -17.11 17.57
N ALA A 665 -20.33 -16.85 18.88
CA ALA A 665 -21.42 -16.31 19.68
C ALA A 665 -21.78 -14.84 19.37
N LEU A 666 -20.88 -14.07 18.74
CA LEU A 666 -21.13 -12.66 18.43
C LEU A 666 -22.30 -12.49 17.45
N GLU A 667 -23.15 -11.49 17.71
CA GLU A 667 -24.42 -11.25 17.02
C GLU A 667 -25.36 -12.47 16.99
N THR A 668 -25.35 -13.25 18.09
CA THR A 668 -26.32 -14.33 18.37
C THR A 668 -26.92 -14.15 19.77
N ASP A 669 -27.90 -14.98 20.12
CA ASP A 669 -28.51 -15.00 21.46
C ASP A 669 -27.51 -15.35 22.58
N GLU A 670 -26.35 -15.94 22.25
CA GLU A 670 -25.29 -16.31 23.19
C GLU A 670 -24.27 -15.17 23.45
N GLN A 671 -24.38 -14.04 22.72
CA GLN A 671 -23.39 -12.96 22.79
C GLN A 671 -23.27 -12.37 24.20
N GLU A 672 -24.39 -12.06 24.85
CA GLU A 672 -24.41 -11.38 26.16
C GLU A 672 -23.67 -12.20 27.22
N GLU A 673 -24.09 -13.45 27.43
CA GLU A 673 -23.44 -14.39 28.38
C GLU A 673 -21.95 -14.58 28.07
N THR A 674 -21.61 -14.74 26.78
CA THR A 674 -20.23 -14.93 26.34
C THR A 674 -19.36 -13.72 26.67
N LEU A 675 -19.83 -12.50 26.37
CA LEU A 675 -19.08 -11.28 26.63
C LEU A 675 -19.01 -10.94 28.12
N GLU A 676 -20.08 -11.18 28.89
CA GLU A 676 -20.07 -11.01 30.36
C GLU A 676 -19.00 -11.87 31.04
N SER A 677 -18.79 -13.10 30.57
CA SER A 677 -17.78 -14.00 31.12
C SER A 677 -16.32 -13.52 31.00
N ILE A 678 -16.08 -12.49 30.18
CA ILE A 678 -14.75 -11.95 29.85
C ILE A 678 -14.41 -10.68 30.63
N LEU A 679 -15.41 -9.98 31.19
CA LEU A 679 -15.24 -8.67 31.85
C LEU A 679 -14.14 -8.70 32.93
N ASP A 680 -14.20 -9.67 33.84
CA ASP A 680 -13.23 -9.86 34.92
C ASP A 680 -11.81 -10.11 34.40
N TYR A 681 -11.67 -10.78 33.25
CA TYR A 681 -10.36 -11.06 32.65
C TYR A 681 -9.69 -9.80 32.11
N ILE A 682 -10.47 -8.90 31.51
CA ILE A 682 -10.00 -7.61 31.01
C ILE A 682 -9.79 -6.62 32.18
N GLY A 683 -10.54 -6.77 33.27
CA GLY A 683 -10.47 -5.92 34.46
C GLY A 683 -11.42 -4.73 34.40
N ILE A 684 -12.57 -4.88 33.74
CA ILE A 684 -13.64 -3.88 33.62
C ILE A 684 -14.92 -4.40 34.26
N SER A 685 -15.82 -3.49 34.64
CA SER A 685 -17.11 -3.88 35.24
C SER A 685 -18.25 -3.86 34.24
N ASP A 686 -18.15 -3.03 33.21
CA ASP A 686 -19.14 -2.89 32.14
C ASP A 686 -18.45 -2.54 30.81
N TRP A 687 -19.00 -2.96 29.67
CA TRP A 687 -18.43 -2.64 28.36
C TRP A 687 -18.47 -1.14 28.03
N SER A 688 -19.37 -0.36 28.65
CA SER A 688 -19.38 1.10 28.53
C SER A 688 -18.15 1.75 29.16
N ASP A 689 -17.43 1.08 30.08
CA ASP A 689 -16.19 1.59 30.69
C ASP A 689 -15.06 1.81 29.67
N VAL A 690 -15.14 1.15 28.51
CA VAL A 690 -14.09 1.18 27.47
C VAL A 690 -14.51 1.94 26.22
N LEU A 691 -15.77 2.38 26.10
CA LEU A 691 -16.25 3.14 24.96
C LEU A 691 -15.79 4.60 25.03
N ILE A 692 -15.39 5.16 23.89
CA ILE A 692 -15.04 6.57 23.77
C ILE A 692 -16.22 7.29 23.12
N SER A 693 -16.72 8.33 23.79
CA SER A 693 -17.77 9.17 23.23
C SER A 693 -17.27 9.87 21.96
N THR A 694 -17.88 9.59 20.82
CA THR A 694 -17.52 10.18 19.51
C THR A 694 -17.56 11.71 19.54
N ASP A 695 -18.56 12.30 20.22
CA ASP A 695 -18.70 13.76 20.42
C ASP A 695 -17.52 14.42 21.16
N SER A 696 -16.70 13.64 21.87
CA SER A 696 -15.55 14.15 22.64
C SER A 696 -14.24 14.13 21.86
N ILE A 697 -14.21 13.49 20.69
CA ILE A 697 -13.01 13.31 19.88
C ILE A 697 -12.84 14.53 18.98
N THR A 698 -11.76 15.28 19.21
CA THR A 698 -11.39 16.43 18.39
C THR A 698 -9.89 16.42 18.11
N LYS A 699 -9.37 17.40 17.36
CA LYS A 699 -7.93 17.71 17.38
C LYS A 699 -7.53 18.13 18.80
N GLU A 700 -6.31 17.79 19.21
CA GLU A 700 -5.77 18.29 20.47
C GLU A 700 -5.58 19.81 20.39
N ASN A 701 -6.13 20.54 21.37
CA ASN A 701 -5.81 21.96 21.53
C ASN A 701 -4.33 22.08 21.92
N THR A 702 -3.47 22.44 20.97
CA THR A 702 -2.02 22.65 21.14
C THR A 702 -1.62 23.77 22.11
N ASN A 703 -2.56 24.33 22.88
CA ASN A 703 -2.34 25.43 23.81
C ASN A 703 -1.92 25.03 25.24
N ASN A 704 -1.70 23.76 25.57
CA ASN A 704 -1.36 23.32 26.94
C ASN A 704 0.04 22.73 27.15
N VAL A 705 0.99 22.87 26.21
CA VAL A 705 2.37 22.36 26.38
C VAL A 705 3.36 23.41 26.91
N LEU A 706 2.89 24.58 27.36
CA LEU A 706 3.73 25.59 28.03
C LEU A 706 3.20 25.97 29.42
N SER A 707 3.00 24.97 30.29
CA SER A 707 3.06 25.18 31.74
C SER A 707 3.18 23.86 32.49
N ASN A 708 4.41 23.40 32.72
CA ASN A 708 4.92 22.96 34.03
C ASN A 708 6.38 22.52 33.92
#